data_AF-A0A1C5Y3L0-F1
#
_entry.id   AF-A0A1C5Y3L0-F1
#
_cell.length_a   1.000
_cell.length_b   1.000
_cell.length_c   1.000
_cell.angle_alpha   90.00
_cell.angle_beta   90.00
_cell.angle_gamma   90.00
#
_symmetry.space_group_name_H-M   'P 1'
#
loop_
_entity.id
_entity.type
_entity.pdbx_description
1 polymer ?
#
loop_
_entity_poly.entity_id
_entity_poly.type
_entity_poly.pdbx_seq_one_letter_code
_entity_poly.pdbx_strand_id
1 'polypeptide(L)'
;MKKSWKSFMTVTAAAAAMTAAMAFSSLAAVAKVGTKEFNNLQDAINSAGESPVVIDLEENVSLTDGLVIGAGKEVTIQCGTSDPKTIMMEGKGIHTEGTYDATAKSWNTSRLTFKNCVLDIAANDNPGGSGTANLISNTDLTLDHVTWIQNSADGGSGSGMYLYQESNLYLVNGTVMTISGYKGSQASGIFADNSEYDDMPNRSIIISDHSSLNITDCDWHGMTVNPVDVTVEKYSHIDITGCGNPNYGGGIGCYYGKLSVTDHSDVTTNQNIGSAWGIFVKELFVDGTSKLISCRNTGNGLDVGGKGTIEGGAEISLDGNGKRGLQVYSGSDYWYGDVEVKAGAIVSACENRSNGILNTYKLFVENGATLKVEENHDRGIRNLRELTLNAGSVCKNQTGSTGAGIFNEGTLKIGTGVRICNNRAATYGGGLYNGENGTAELSDGVILYNNHAAKGADDIYNTAGRKLTFCAVGTGWNLDDCNHRIDGWYDDTEGSRWNADDNLPENRHIVSVASGEYETGFQIKAAHGAEIYETTSYPIDKKADGEDEIGTVSQGKKIRFTLTSSLPKLLARYVVTASNASPANSAREIRKVRVHSASGAGTVRVHSASGAETVRVYSASGARRARSVSRDNYDNEISAQSLSADEKYAIPDSVVETMVFHDEMNRYLKFIDGTIRVTAGRAEKEVPSGYYTVTASGSNAFRVEVDLVKLFNTGIIDYEDLTDENPITVTYEAVVTDDAIQGDELFNEAWVNDGEHDSVEGDVLDKKVPSTGGMGRGMFTGLGLLFMGTAAAAWKRKRSM
;
A
#
# COMPACT_ATOMS: atom_id res chain seq x y z
N MET A 1 41.50 86.03 70.06
CA MET A 1 42.43 85.17 69.28
C MET A 1 41.62 84.02 68.70
N LYS A 2 41.15 84.10 67.44
CA LYS A 2 41.69 83.41 66.24
C LYS A 2 42.06 81.92 66.42
N LYS A 3 41.21 81.01 65.90
CA LYS A 3 41.47 79.96 64.86
C LYS A 3 40.50 78.76 64.99
N SER A 4 39.60 78.61 64.01
CA SER A 4 39.50 77.53 62.99
C SER A 4 38.78 76.25 63.48
N TRP A 5 37.53 75.94 63.10
CA TRP A 5 36.97 75.54 61.79
C TRP A 5 37.53 74.25 61.18
N LYS A 6 36.56 73.34 60.90
CA LYS A 6 36.42 72.50 59.71
C LYS A 6 37.36 71.29 59.58
N SER A 7 36.91 70.11 60.02
CA SER A 7 37.25 68.86 59.30
C SER A 7 36.37 67.63 59.56
N PHE A 8 35.34 67.64 60.42
CA PHE A 8 34.70 66.37 60.84
C PHE A 8 33.21 66.19 60.50
N MET A 9 32.60 67.06 59.70
CA MET A 9 31.15 66.99 59.40
C MET A 9 30.77 66.85 57.92
N THR A 10 31.69 66.41 57.05
CA THR A 10 31.42 66.23 55.61
C THR A 10 31.60 64.81 55.08
N VAL A 11 31.86 63.80 55.93
CA VAL A 11 32.10 62.41 55.45
C VAL A 11 30.93 61.45 55.73
N THR A 12 30.01 61.77 56.64
CA THR A 12 28.85 60.90 56.93
C THR A 12 27.57 61.23 56.15
N ALA A 13 27.47 62.44 55.58
CA ALA A 13 26.34 62.79 54.70
C ALA A 13 26.55 62.36 53.24
N ALA A 14 27.81 62.24 52.78
CA ALA A 14 28.12 61.77 51.42
C ALA A 14 28.02 60.24 51.27
N ALA A 15 28.30 59.47 52.34
CA ALA A 15 28.14 58.02 52.33
C ALA A 15 26.66 57.61 52.40
N ALA A 16 25.82 58.31 53.17
CA ALA A 16 24.38 58.05 53.19
C ALA A 16 23.67 58.49 51.89
N ALA A 17 24.17 59.55 51.23
CA ALA A 17 23.64 59.98 49.93
C ALA A 17 24.12 59.10 48.75
N MET A 18 25.32 58.52 48.80
CA MET A 18 25.77 57.55 47.78
C MET A 18 25.10 56.17 47.92
N THR A 19 24.78 55.73 49.14
CA THR A 19 24.02 54.47 49.33
C THR A 19 22.53 54.63 49.04
N ALA A 20 21.98 55.85 49.11
CA ALA A 20 20.61 56.14 48.67
C ALA A 20 20.50 56.41 47.16
N ALA A 21 21.57 56.89 46.50
CA ALA A 21 21.59 57.13 45.05
C ALA A 21 21.96 55.88 44.21
N MET A 22 22.54 54.83 44.81
CA MET A 22 22.79 53.54 44.15
C MET A 22 21.68 52.49 44.38
N ALA A 23 20.59 52.86 45.08
CA ALA A 23 19.41 52.02 45.24
C ALA A 23 18.28 52.34 44.24
N PHE A 24 18.51 53.28 43.32
CA PHE A 24 17.75 53.39 42.07
C PHE A 24 18.55 52.72 40.95
N SER A 25 18.88 51.44 41.10
CA SER A 25 18.93 50.62 39.90
C SER A 25 17.49 50.59 39.39
N SER A 26 17.16 51.42 38.40
CA SER A 26 15.96 51.22 37.61
C SER A 26 15.96 49.74 37.23
N LEU A 27 15.03 48.94 37.78
CA LEU A 27 14.82 47.60 37.26
C LEU A 27 14.70 47.77 35.75
N ALA A 28 15.50 47.01 34.99
CA ALA A 28 15.38 47.02 33.54
C ALA A 28 13.91 46.73 33.18
N ALA A 29 13.37 47.49 32.23
CA ALA A 29 12.02 47.28 31.77
C ALA A 29 11.88 45.84 31.27
N VAL A 30 10.85 45.13 31.73
CA VAL A 30 10.56 43.77 31.30
C VAL A 30 9.96 43.76 29.89
N ALA A 31 9.14 44.76 29.60
CA ALA A 31 8.43 44.89 28.34
C ALA A 31 8.34 46.35 27.88
N LYS A 32 8.25 46.58 26.57
CA LYS A 32 8.01 47.90 25.97
C LYS A 32 6.82 47.88 25.03
N VAL A 33 6.06 48.97 25.03
CA VAL A 33 5.06 49.29 24.00
C VAL A 33 5.46 50.62 23.39
N GLY A 34 6.00 50.58 22.17
CA GLY A 34 6.64 51.73 21.54
C GLY A 34 7.81 52.25 22.39
N THR A 35 7.66 53.45 22.95
CA THR A 35 8.69 54.06 23.84
C THR A 35 8.37 53.89 25.33
N LYS A 36 7.21 53.33 25.68
CA LYS A 36 6.78 53.18 27.06
C LYS A 36 7.28 51.87 27.64
N GLU A 37 7.99 51.98 28.76
CA GLU A 37 8.56 50.85 29.50
C GLU A 37 7.61 50.36 30.59
N PHE A 38 7.56 49.04 30.77
CA PHE A 38 6.76 48.34 31.76
C PHE A 38 7.62 47.35 32.54
N ASN A 39 7.42 47.27 33.85
CA ASN A 39 8.12 46.32 34.72
C ASN A 39 7.37 44.97 34.83
N ASN A 40 6.24 44.83 34.16
CA ASN A 40 5.36 43.67 34.21
C ASN A 40 4.68 43.47 32.84
N LEU A 41 4.63 42.23 32.35
CA LEU A 41 4.04 41.89 31.05
C LEU A 41 2.52 42.12 31.02
N GLN A 42 1.80 41.77 32.08
CA GLN A 42 0.34 41.97 32.17
C GLN A 42 -0.02 43.47 32.16
N ASP A 43 0.81 44.32 32.77
CA ASP A 43 0.62 45.78 32.71
C ASP A 43 0.82 46.33 31.29
N ALA A 44 1.78 45.78 30.54
CA ALA A 44 1.97 46.11 29.13
C ALA A 44 0.76 45.70 28.27
N ILE A 45 0.23 44.48 28.48
CA ILE A 45 -1.01 44.01 27.83
C ILE A 45 -2.23 44.87 28.20
N ASN A 46 -2.25 45.37 29.44
CA ASN A 46 -3.33 46.21 29.96
C ASN A 46 -3.17 47.69 29.64
N SER A 47 -2.17 48.11 28.87
CA SER A 47 -2.04 49.50 28.40
C SER A 47 -3.09 49.81 27.31
N ALA A 48 -4.35 49.79 27.72
CA ALA A 48 -5.56 49.69 26.92
C ALA A 48 -5.95 50.98 26.16
N GLY A 49 -5.00 51.85 25.84
CA GLY A 49 -5.27 53.03 25.01
C GLY A 49 -5.20 52.76 23.51
N GLU A 50 -4.41 51.76 23.09
CA GLU A 50 -4.03 51.55 21.69
C GLU A 50 -4.15 50.04 21.39
N SER A 51 -5.27 49.59 20.82
CA SER A 51 -5.37 48.28 20.17
C SER A 51 -5.26 48.53 18.66
N PRO A 52 -4.36 47.86 17.92
CA PRO A 52 -3.48 46.76 18.33
C PRO A 52 -2.33 47.18 19.26
N VAL A 53 -1.96 46.29 20.20
CA VAL A 53 -0.80 46.43 21.10
C VAL A 53 0.33 45.53 20.58
N VAL A 54 1.51 46.12 20.35
CA VAL A 54 2.75 45.36 20.08
C VAL A 54 3.70 45.53 21.26
N ILE A 55 4.12 44.41 21.84
CA ILE A 55 4.92 44.34 23.05
C ILE A 55 6.28 43.75 22.69
N ASP A 56 7.33 44.55 22.82
CA ASP A 56 8.72 44.07 22.79
C ASP A 56 9.07 43.51 24.16
N LEU A 57 9.30 42.20 24.25
CA LEU A 57 9.73 41.55 25.49
C LEU A 57 11.26 41.61 25.59
N GLU A 58 11.75 42.29 26.62
CA GLU A 58 13.18 42.59 26.80
C GLU A 58 13.88 41.59 27.72
N GLU A 59 13.14 41.00 28.66
CA GLU A 59 13.64 40.08 29.68
C GLU A 59 12.76 38.83 29.79
N ASN A 60 13.31 37.74 30.35
CA ASN A 60 12.52 36.56 30.69
C ASN A 60 11.51 36.88 31.79
N VAL A 61 10.34 36.25 31.72
CA VAL A 61 9.22 36.50 32.66
C VAL A 61 8.77 35.20 33.29
N SER A 62 8.42 35.27 34.58
CA SER A 62 7.76 34.19 35.31
C SER A 62 6.42 34.69 35.85
N LEU A 63 5.34 33.96 35.56
CA LEU A 63 3.96 34.30 35.88
C LEU A 63 3.34 33.18 36.70
N THR A 64 2.96 33.46 37.94
CA THR A 64 2.19 32.53 38.79
C THR A 64 0.69 32.68 38.62
N ASP A 65 0.23 33.86 38.20
CA ASP A 65 -1.19 34.16 38.01
C ASP A 65 -1.66 33.88 36.57
N GLY A 66 -0.76 33.47 35.68
CA GLY A 66 -1.02 33.25 34.26
C GLY A 66 -1.08 34.54 33.44
N LEU A 67 -1.63 34.44 32.24
CA LEU A 67 -1.75 35.54 31.27
C LEU A 67 -3.22 35.81 30.94
N VAL A 68 -3.67 37.06 31.04
CA VAL A 68 -5.05 37.45 30.70
C VAL A 68 -5.08 38.37 29.49
N ILE A 69 -5.79 37.97 28.44
CA ILE A 69 -6.12 38.81 27.29
C ILE A 69 -7.61 39.18 27.36
N GLY A 70 -7.88 40.47 27.57
CA GLY A 70 -9.24 41.00 27.58
C GLY A 70 -9.91 40.90 26.21
N ALA A 71 -11.24 40.89 26.20
CA ALA A 71 -12.02 40.65 24.99
C ALA A 71 -11.85 41.71 23.90
N GLY A 72 -11.82 41.25 22.64
CA GLY A 72 -11.67 42.09 21.45
C GLY A 72 -10.29 42.74 21.32
N LYS A 73 -9.29 42.35 22.12
CA LYS A 73 -7.94 42.91 22.03
C LYS A 73 -7.15 42.24 20.92
N GLU A 74 -6.33 43.03 20.25
CA GLU A 74 -5.29 42.55 19.34
C GLU A 74 -3.92 42.79 19.98
N VAL A 75 -3.24 41.71 20.37
CA VAL A 75 -1.99 41.73 21.12
C VAL A 75 -0.94 40.90 20.39
N THR A 76 0.21 41.51 20.12
CA THR A 76 1.41 40.82 19.65
C THR A 76 2.50 40.94 20.71
N ILE A 77 2.99 39.80 21.22
CA ILE A 77 4.16 39.73 22.10
C ILE A 77 5.31 39.23 21.24
N GLN A 78 6.30 40.08 21.01
CA GLN A 78 7.46 39.78 20.17
C GLN A 78 8.74 39.76 21.00
N CYS A 79 9.53 38.71 20.79
CA CYS A 79 10.83 38.51 21.41
C CYS A 79 11.95 38.71 20.37
N GLY A 80 13.17 38.97 20.85
CA GLY A 80 14.33 39.16 19.97
C GLY A 80 14.68 37.89 19.19
N THR A 81 14.98 38.02 17.89
CA THR A 81 15.31 36.86 17.02
C THR A 81 16.62 36.18 17.38
N SER A 82 17.62 36.92 17.86
CA SER A 82 18.92 36.37 18.26
C SER A 82 18.99 35.91 19.72
N ASP A 83 18.00 36.31 20.52
CA ASP A 83 17.91 36.03 21.96
C ASP A 83 16.43 35.89 22.37
N PRO A 84 15.77 34.78 21.96
CA PRO A 84 14.38 34.51 22.31
C PRO A 84 14.17 34.55 23.82
N LYS A 85 13.15 35.30 24.26
CA LYS A 85 12.80 35.41 25.67
C LYS A 85 11.80 34.34 26.07
N THR A 86 11.94 33.85 27.30
CA THR A 86 11.06 32.85 27.89
C THR A 86 9.95 33.50 28.70
N ILE A 87 8.71 33.08 28.46
CA ILE A 87 7.55 33.36 29.29
C ILE A 87 7.19 32.06 30.02
N MET A 88 7.58 31.98 31.28
CA MET A 88 7.30 30.84 32.16
C MET A 88 5.98 31.06 32.90
N MET A 89 5.08 30.09 32.84
CA MET A 89 3.77 30.10 33.48
C MET A 89 3.66 28.90 34.43
N GLU A 90 3.60 29.18 35.74
CA GLU A 90 3.55 28.15 36.79
C GLU A 90 2.18 28.15 37.48
N GLY A 91 1.52 26.99 37.48
CA GLY A 91 0.19 26.80 38.05
C GLY A 91 -0.94 27.24 37.13
N LYS A 92 -0.86 28.46 36.57
CA LYS A 92 -1.87 29.04 35.67
C LYS A 92 -1.32 29.40 34.29
N GLY A 93 -2.00 28.97 33.23
CA GLY A 93 -1.65 29.30 31.84
C GLY A 93 -2.35 30.55 31.31
N ILE A 94 -2.85 30.46 30.07
CA ILE A 94 -3.47 31.59 29.35
C ILE A 94 -5.00 31.58 29.51
N HIS A 95 -5.58 32.75 29.72
CA HIS A 95 -7.01 33.00 29.66
C HIS A 95 -7.29 34.14 28.68
N THR A 96 -8.08 33.88 27.64
CA THR A 96 -8.61 34.94 26.79
C THR A 96 -10.12 35.07 26.98
N GLU A 97 -10.58 36.31 27.08
CA GLU A 97 -11.99 36.64 27.27
C GLU A 97 -12.68 36.83 25.92
N GLY A 98 -13.92 36.36 25.81
CA GLY A 98 -14.80 36.61 24.68
C GLY A 98 -16.00 37.46 25.10
N THR A 99 -16.48 38.36 24.23
CA THR A 99 -17.76 39.07 24.45
C THR A 99 -18.65 38.92 23.23
N TYR A 100 -19.91 38.54 23.46
CA TYR A 100 -20.91 38.50 22.40
C TYR A 100 -21.44 39.91 22.14
N ASP A 101 -21.34 40.40 20.91
CA ASP A 101 -22.07 41.57 20.47
C ASP A 101 -23.49 41.14 20.04
N ALA A 102 -24.45 41.37 20.93
CA ALA A 102 -25.86 41.05 20.68
C ALA A 102 -26.48 41.85 19.52
N THR A 103 -25.88 42.98 19.14
CA THR A 103 -26.34 43.84 18.03
C THR A 103 -25.85 43.32 16.69
N ALA A 104 -24.55 43.00 16.61
CA ALA A 104 -23.93 42.42 15.43
C ALA A 104 -24.25 40.93 15.26
N LYS A 105 -24.76 40.28 16.31
CA LYS A 105 -24.93 38.82 16.41
C LYS A 105 -23.63 38.08 16.12
N SER A 106 -22.52 38.60 16.62
CA SER A 106 -21.18 38.08 16.40
C SER A 106 -20.35 38.20 17.68
N TRP A 107 -19.36 37.33 17.84
CA TRP A 107 -18.42 37.44 18.95
C TRP A 107 -17.30 38.44 18.61
N ASN A 108 -16.92 39.26 19.58
CA ASN A 108 -15.75 40.13 19.46
C ASN A 108 -14.49 39.27 19.56
N THR A 109 -13.99 38.84 18.40
CA THR A 109 -12.81 37.97 18.31
C THR A 109 -11.54 38.74 18.67
N SER A 110 -10.81 38.25 19.65
CA SER A 110 -9.48 38.74 20.02
C SER A 110 -8.42 38.12 19.09
N ARG A 111 -7.24 38.75 19.01
CA ARG A 111 -6.07 38.19 18.34
C ARG A 111 -4.89 38.19 19.29
N LEU A 112 -4.28 37.04 19.48
CA LEU A 112 -3.10 36.88 20.30
C LEU A 112 -1.99 36.28 19.44
N THR A 113 -0.91 37.02 19.26
CA THR A 113 0.27 36.55 18.53
C THR A 113 1.48 36.51 19.44
N PHE A 114 2.16 35.37 19.49
CA PHE A 114 3.51 35.27 20.03
C PHE A 114 4.49 35.13 18.87
N LYS A 115 5.58 35.91 18.90
CA LYS A 115 6.58 35.91 17.83
C LYS A 115 8.00 35.75 18.36
N ASN A 116 8.73 34.74 17.88
CA ASN A 116 10.10 34.42 18.28
C ASN A 116 10.29 34.14 19.80
N CYS A 117 9.23 33.71 20.49
CA CYS A 117 9.25 33.53 21.95
C CYS A 117 9.35 32.05 22.35
N VAL A 118 9.78 31.81 23.58
CA VAL A 118 9.68 30.49 24.25
C VAL A 118 8.58 30.58 25.30
N LEU A 119 7.59 29.70 25.23
CA LEU A 119 6.54 29.56 26.25
C LEU A 119 6.77 28.25 27.00
N ASP A 120 6.95 28.34 28.31
CA ASP A 120 7.13 27.19 29.20
C ASP A 120 5.99 27.17 30.22
N ILE A 121 5.05 26.24 30.07
CA ILE A 121 3.78 26.22 30.78
C ILE A 121 3.67 24.94 31.60
N ALA A 122 3.84 25.08 32.91
CA ALA A 122 3.57 24.04 33.89
C ALA A 122 2.27 24.39 34.63
N ALA A 123 1.12 24.14 33.98
CA ALA A 123 -0.18 24.59 34.47
C ALA A 123 -1.29 23.55 34.29
N ASN A 124 -2.26 23.61 35.22
CA ASN A 124 -3.46 22.77 35.24
C ASN A 124 -4.75 23.59 35.24
N ASP A 125 -4.63 24.91 35.35
CA ASP A 125 -5.74 25.84 35.36
C ASP A 125 -5.32 27.12 34.62
N ASN A 126 -6.25 28.04 34.46
CA ASN A 126 -6.03 29.34 33.84
C ASN A 126 -6.51 30.45 34.79
N PRO A 127 -6.18 31.73 34.53
CA PRO A 127 -6.66 32.85 35.32
C PRO A 127 -8.17 32.87 35.62
N GLY A 128 -9.00 32.35 34.70
CA GLY A 128 -10.46 32.28 34.83
C GLY A 128 -11.01 31.14 35.69
N GLY A 129 -10.19 30.17 36.11
CA GLY A 129 -10.59 29.10 37.04
C GLY A 129 -11.51 28.01 36.45
N SER A 130 -11.34 27.66 35.17
CA SER A 130 -12.20 26.68 34.48
C SER A 130 -11.66 25.24 34.47
N GLY A 131 -10.47 24.98 35.02
CA GLY A 131 -9.91 23.63 35.14
C GLY A 131 -9.17 23.11 33.90
N THR A 132 -9.02 23.92 32.85
CA THR A 132 -8.08 23.70 31.73
C THR A 132 -6.87 24.62 31.87
N ALA A 133 -5.68 24.20 31.44
CA ALA A 133 -4.47 25.00 31.60
C ALA A 133 -4.50 26.28 30.75
N ASN A 134 -5.01 26.18 29.52
CA ASN A 134 -5.23 27.32 28.64
C ASN A 134 -6.68 27.35 28.18
N LEU A 135 -7.36 28.46 28.40
CA LEU A 135 -8.71 28.72 27.88
C LEU A 135 -8.61 29.85 26.84
N ILE A 136 -8.76 29.47 25.58
CA ILE A 136 -8.74 30.38 24.44
C ILE A 136 -10.19 30.54 23.99
N SER A 137 -10.79 31.69 24.26
CA SER A 137 -12.20 31.99 23.95
C SER A 137 -12.32 33.12 22.92
N ASN A 138 -13.06 32.89 21.83
CA ASN A 138 -13.16 33.78 20.66
C ASN A 138 -11.83 34.45 20.31
N THR A 139 -10.78 33.65 20.10
CA THR A 139 -9.45 34.21 19.85
C THR A 139 -8.76 33.46 18.72
N ASP A 140 -8.19 34.22 17.80
CA ASP A 140 -7.17 33.72 16.88
C ASP A 140 -5.83 33.71 17.60
N LEU A 141 -5.38 32.53 18.04
CA LEU A 141 -4.06 32.33 18.64
C LEU A 141 -3.06 31.97 17.55
N THR A 142 -2.09 32.86 17.31
CA THR A 142 -1.00 32.65 16.35
C THR A 142 0.33 32.50 17.08
N LEU A 143 1.03 31.42 16.76
CA LEU A 143 2.39 31.13 17.19
C LEU A 143 3.31 31.23 15.96
N ASP A 144 4.14 32.26 15.92
CA ASP A 144 5.04 32.59 14.80
C ASP A 144 6.50 32.42 15.24
N HIS A 145 7.16 31.36 14.76
CA HIS A 145 8.51 30.97 15.18
C HIS A 145 8.64 30.81 16.70
N VAL A 146 7.71 30.08 17.31
CA VAL A 146 7.62 29.90 18.77
C VAL A 146 8.05 28.49 19.17
N THR A 147 8.70 28.38 20.32
CA THR A 147 8.82 27.09 21.04
C THR A 147 7.84 27.10 22.20
N TRP A 148 6.84 26.20 22.17
CA TRP A 148 5.84 26.04 23.22
C TRP A 148 6.03 24.68 23.89
N ILE A 149 6.31 24.69 25.18
CA ILE A 149 6.43 23.49 26.02
C ILE A 149 5.37 23.57 27.08
N GLN A 150 4.52 22.55 27.14
CA GLN A 150 3.43 22.49 28.09
C GLN A 150 3.33 21.11 28.72
N ASN A 151 3.25 21.10 30.05
CA ASN A 151 3.04 19.88 30.81
C ASN A 151 2.09 20.11 32.00
N SER A 152 1.48 19.01 32.42
CA SER A 152 0.77 18.93 33.70
C SER A 152 1.71 18.37 34.76
N ALA A 153 1.99 19.13 35.82
CA ALA A 153 2.86 18.68 36.91
C ALA A 153 2.23 17.57 37.79
N ASP A 154 0.89 17.51 37.88
CA ASP A 154 0.16 16.67 38.85
C ASP A 154 -1.01 15.87 38.23
N GLY A 155 -1.14 15.83 36.89
CA GLY A 155 -2.23 15.14 36.21
C GLY A 155 -3.61 15.79 36.44
N GLY A 156 -3.67 17.12 36.41
CA GLY A 156 -4.87 17.93 36.68
C GLY A 156 -6.12 17.51 35.89
N SER A 157 -7.30 17.90 36.37
CA SER A 157 -8.60 17.35 35.93
C SER A 157 -9.08 17.79 34.54
N GLY A 158 -8.39 18.68 33.83
CA GLY A 158 -8.83 19.17 32.52
C GLY A 158 -7.72 19.24 31.50
N SER A 159 -8.11 19.68 30.29
CA SER A 159 -7.28 19.63 29.10
C SER A 159 -6.11 20.60 29.12
N GLY A 160 -5.15 20.39 28.23
CA GLY A 160 -4.03 21.31 28.06
C GLY A 160 -4.46 22.65 27.44
N MET A 161 -5.29 22.59 26.42
CA MET A 161 -5.84 23.77 25.77
C MET A 161 -7.31 23.52 25.43
N TYR A 162 -8.16 24.49 25.75
CA TYR A 162 -9.54 24.52 25.28
C TYR A 162 -9.70 25.67 24.28
N LEU A 163 -9.94 25.33 23.02
CA LEU A 163 -10.42 26.26 22.01
C LEU A 163 -11.95 26.39 22.15
N TYR A 164 -12.37 27.41 22.88
CA TYR A 164 -13.77 27.68 23.17
C TYR A 164 -14.37 28.70 22.20
N GLN A 165 -15.62 28.48 21.79
CA GLN A 165 -16.35 29.33 20.84
C GLN A 165 -15.58 29.52 19.52
N GLU A 166 -15.54 30.73 18.93
CA GLU A 166 -14.92 31.02 17.62
C GLU A 166 -13.39 31.14 17.71
N SER A 167 -12.73 30.20 18.38
CA SER A 167 -11.27 30.22 18.56
C SER A 167 -10.55 29.36 17.54
N ASN A 168 -9.43 29.87 17.06
CA ASN A 168 -8.56 29.22 16.08
C ASN A 168 -7.13 29.15 16.59
N LEU A 169 -6.36 28.20 16.07
CA LEU A 169 -4.96 28.00 16.40
C LEU A 169 -4.11 27.93 15.13
N TYR A 170 -3.08 28.75 15.06
CA TYR A 170 -2.15 28.82 13.94
C TYR A 170 -0.71 28.63 14.43
N LEU A 171 -0.02 27.60 13.94
CA LEU A 171 1.40 27.38 14.14
C LEU A 171 2.10 27.63 12.80
N VAL A 172 2.99 28.62 12.75
CA VAL A 172 3.67 29.06 11.52
C VAL A 172 5.16 29.31 11.72
N ASN A 173 5.90 29.33 10.61
CA ASN A 173 7.31 29.72 10.50
C ASN A 173 8.25 28.93 11.42
N GLY A 174 8.17 27.61 11.39
CA GLY A 174 9.03 26.72 12.17
C GLY A 174 8.65 26.64 13.65
N THR A 175 7.38 26.88 14.00
CA THR A 175 6.89 26.78 15.37
C THR A 175 6.88 25.33 15.84
N VAL A 176 7.30 25.08 17.07
CA VAL A 176 7.23 23.76 17.71
C VAL A 176 6.39 23.85 18.96
N MET A 177 5.26 23.15 19.00
CA MET A 177 4.37 23.07 20.15
C MET A 177 4.34 21.66 20.71
N THR A 178 4.63 21.50 22.00
CA THR A 178 4.61 20.22 22.71
C THR A 178 3.67 20.30 23.91
N ILE A 179 2.68 19.41 23.96
CA ILE A 179 1.72 19.29 25.07
C ILE A 179 1.81 17.88 25.65
N SER A 180 1.90 17.76 26.98
CA SER A 180 2.01 16.44 27.62
C SER A 180 1.41 16.34 29.02
N GLY A 181 1.11 15.12 29.45
CA GLY A 181 0.85 14.79 30.87
C GLY A 181 -0.56 15.08 31.40
N TYR A 182 -1.50 15.50 30.56
CA TYR A 182 -2.88 15.78 30.97
C TYR A 182 -3.67 14.50 31.20
N LYS A 183 -3.54 13.93 32.41
CA LYS A 183 -4.09 12.62 32.80
C LYS A 183 -5.40 12.69 33.59
N GLY A 184 -6.00 13.87 33.75
CA GLY A 184 -7.35 14.00 34.32
C GLY A 184 -8.38 13.23 33.49
N SER A 185 -9.44 12.74 34.13
CA SER A 185 -10.49 11.99 33.43
C SER A 185 -11.02 12.78 32.23
N GLN A 186 -10.95 12.20 31.04
CA GLN A 186 -11.34 12.83 29.78
C GLN A 186 -10.52 14.08 29.39
N ALA A 187 -9.32 14.26 29.93
CA ALA A 187 -8.46 15.37 29.56
C ALA A 187 -7.77 15.11 28.21
N SER A 188 -7.86 16.08 27.29
CA SER A 188 -7.17 16.06 26.00
C SER A 188 -5.98 17.02 26.00
N GLY A 189 -5.05 16.84 25.07
CA GLY A 189 -4.02 17.85 24.84
C GLY A 189 -4.64 19.14 24.33
N ILE A 190 -5.41 19.02 23.24
CA ILE A 190 -6.28 20.08 22.72
C ILE A 190 -7.73 19.60 22.74
N PHE A 191 -8.61 20.42 23.28
CA PHE A 191 -10.04 20.19 23.36
C PHE A 191 -10.78 21.33 22.65
N ALA A 192 -11.81 20.99 21.89
CA ALA A 192 -12.77 21.91 21.33
C ALA A 192 -14.11 21.19 21.20
N ASP A 193 -15.17 21.75 21.78
CA ASP A 193 -16.52 21.21 21.69
C ASP A 193 -17.49 22.31 21.25
N ASN A 194 -18.63 21.88 20.74
CA ASN A 194 -19.73 22.72 20.29
C ASN A 194 -21.09 22.17 20.78
N SER A 195 -21.11 21.34 21.83
CA SER A 195 -22.33 20.84 22.47
C SER A 195 -23.29 21.93 22.95
N GLU A 196 -22.90 23.19 22.86
CA GLU A 196 -23.63 24.34 23.38
C GLU A 196 -24.34 25.17 22.30
N TYR A 197 -24.09 24.97 20.99
CA TYR A 197 -24.59 25.90 19.95
C TYR A 197 -24.94 25.27 18.58
N ASP A 198 -26.14 25.59 18.09
CA ASP A 198 -26.57 25.36 16.70
C ASP A 198 -26.06 26.51 15.79
N ASP A 199 -25.49 26.19 14.62
CA ASP A 199 -25.08 27.13 13.55
C ASP A 199 -23.87 28.07 13.80
N MET A 200 -22.69 27.55 14.18
CA MET A 200 -21.44 28.34 14.27
C MET A 200 -20.48 28.16 13.05
N PRO A 201 -19.71 29.21 12.68
CA PRO A 201 -18.81 29.22 11.51
C PRO A 201 -17.54 28.35 11.70
N ASN A 202 -16.86 28.05 10.57
CA ASN A 202 -15.67 27.19 10.51
C ASN A 202 -14.56 27.63 11.50
N ARG A 203 -14.23 26.75 12.44
CA ARG A 203 -13.02 26.82 13.29
C ARG A 203 -11.89 26.06 12.64
N SER A 204 -10.67 26.52 12.86
CA SER A 204 -9.47 25.98 12.22
C SER A 204 -8.32 25.80 13.20
N ILE A 205 -7.65 24.66 13.07
CA ILE A 205 -6.29 24.43 13.57
C ILE A 205 -5.40 24.27 12.34
N ILE A 206 -4.42 25.15 12.17
CA ILE A 206 -3.51 25.16 11.02
C ILE A 206 -2.07 25.05 11.50
N ILE A 207 -1.37 24.05 11.00
CA ILE A 207 0.07 23.85 11.21
C ILE A 207 0.73 24.02 9.84
N SER A 208 1.51 25.08 9.68
CA SER A 208 2.06 25.49 8.39
C SER A 208 3.52 25.92 8.50
N ASP A 209 4.20 25.91 7.37
CA ASP A 209 5.55 26.43 7.16
C ASP A 209 6.58 25.84 8.13
N HIS A 210 6.90 24.56 7.96
CA HIS A 210 7.86 23.80 8.77
C HIS A 210 7.53 23.70 10.26
N SER A 211 6.25 23.83 10.64
CA SER A 211 5.84 23.81 12.05
C SER A 211 5.48 22.40 12.52
N SER A 212 5.48 22.18 13.84
CA SER A 212 5.22 20.88 14.46
C SER A 212 4.33 20.99 15.69
N LEU A 213 3.34 20.11 15.79
CA LEU A 213 2.50 19.90 16.97
C LEU A 213 2.70 18.48 17.50
N ASN A 214 3.23 18.37 18.72
CA ASN A 214 3.50 17.11 19.41
C ASN A 214 2.60 16.99 20.64
N ILE A 215 1.82 15.92 20.74
CA ILE A 215 0.95 15.69 21.90
C ILE A 215 1.19 14.28 22.44
N THR A 216 1.46 14.19 23.74
CA THR A 216 1.71 12.90 24.38
C THR A 216 1.01 12.76 25.71
N ASP A 217 0.78 11.52 26.12
CA ASP A 217 0.41 11.23 27.50
C ASP A 217 -0.85 11.95 28.02
N CYS A 218 -1.89 12.06 27.18
CA CYS A 218 -3.22 12.53 27.59
C CYS A 218 -4.16 11.36 27.95
N ASP A 219 -5.10 11.54 28.87
CA ASP A 219 -6.05 10.46 29.26
C ASP A 219 -7.13 10.20 28.19
N TRP A 220 -7.55 11.20 27.43
CA TRP A 220 -8.58 11.04 26.38
C TRP A 220 -8.02 10.94 24.97
N HIS A 221 -8.30 11.89 24.09
CA HIS A 221 -7.60 12.00 22.82
C HIS A 221 -6.43 12.97 22.98
N GLY A 222 -5.37 12.82 22.18
CA GLY A 222 -4.42 13.92 22.04
C GLY A 222 -5.13 15.19 21.56
N MET A 223 -6.05 15.03 20.60
CA MET A 223 -6.96 16.08 20.16
C MET A 223 -8.41 15.58 20.16
N THR A 224 -9.30 16.26 20.88
CA THR A 224 -10.75 16.09 20.78
C THR A 224 -11.35 17.39 20.27
N VAL A 225 -11.68 17.46 18.98
CA VAL A 225 -12.09 18.71 18.32
C VAL A 225 -13.38 18.52 17.53
N ASN A 226 -14.40 19.34 17.81
CA ASN A 226 -15.78 19.12 17.37
C ASN A 226 -16.62 20.41 17.26
N PRO A 227 -17.03 20.89 16.05
CA PRO A 227 -16.37 20.75 14.77
C PRO A 227 -15.18 21.69 14.63
N VAL A 228 -14.05 21.20 14.13
CA VAL A 228 -12.86 22.00 13.81
C VAL A 228 -12.18 21.38 12.59
N ASP A 229 -11.87 22.19 11.58
CA ASP A 229 -11.03 21.75 10.47
C ASP A 229 -9.56 21.78 10.88
N VAL A 230 -8.83 20.70 10.59
CA VAL A 230 -7.40 20.56 10.87
C VAL A 230 -6.66 20.53 9.55
N THR A 231 -5.73 21.47 9.36
CA THR A 231 -4.89 21.55 8.16
C THR A 231 -3.42 21.48 8.53
N VAL A 232 -2.69 20.59 7.87
CA VAL A 232 -1.24 20.44 8.00
C VAL A 232 -0.63 20.63 6.61
N GLU A 233 0.17 21.68 6.45
CA GLU A 233 0.67 22.09 5.15
C GLU A 233 2.12 22.62 5.20
N LYS A 234 2.77 22.69 4.04
CA LYS A 234 4.12 23.24 3.84
C LYS A 234 5.16 22.60 4.77
N TYR A 235 5.43 21.32 4.58
CA TYR A 235 6.44 20.56 5.33
C TYR A 235 6.22 20.56 6.85
N SER A 236 4.95 20.51 7.28
CA SER A 236 4.59 20.56 8.69
C SER A 236 4.14 19.21 9.21
N HIS A 237 4.11 19.07 10.54
CA HIS A 237 3.96 17.77 11.19
C HIS A 237 3.00 17.80 12.39
N ILE A 238 2.18 16.78 12.53
CA ILE A 238 1.51 16.45 13.80
C ILE A 238 1.99 15.06 14.26
N ASP A 239 2.42 14.94 15.53
CA ASP A 239 2.72 13.66 16.19
C ASP A 239 1.89 13.51 17.47
N ILE A 240 1.05 12.47 17.54
CA ILE A 240 0.29 12.12 18.73
C ILE A 240 0.58 10.68 19.15
N THR A 241 1.15 10.53 20.35
CA THR A 241 1.62 9.24 20.84
C THR A 241 1.26 9.01 22.32
N GLY A 242 0.88 7.78 22.68
CA GLY A 242 0.65 7.40 24.08
C GLY A 242 -0.60 8.01 24.73
N CYS A 243 -1.51 8.58 23.93
CA CYS A 243 -2.75 9.17 24.42
C CYS A 243 -3.87 8.11 24.54
N GLY A 244 -4.82 8.37 25.44
CA GLY A 244 -6.00 7.55 25.67
C GLY A 244 -6.03 6.72 26.93
N ASN A 245 -7.17 6.09 27.12
CA ASN A 245 -7.48 5.20 28.22
C ASN A 245 -7.92 3.84 27.65
N PRO A 246 -7.65 2.70 28.29
CA PRO A 246 -8.13 1.41 27.79
C PRO A 246 -9.63 1.33 27.50
N ASN A 247 -10.44 2.22 28.08
CA ASN A 247 -11.90 2.26 27.88
C ASN A 247 -12.37 3.27 26.81
N TYR A 248 -11.58 4.27 26.43
CA TYR A 248 -11.97 5.35 25.50
C TYR A 248 -10.76 6.15 25.00
N GLY A 249 -10.94 7.06 24.04
CA GLY A 249 -9.86 7.95 23.62
C GLY A 249 -8.89 7.34 22.61
N GLY A 250 -7.79 8.05 22.35
CA GLY A 250 -6.78 7.67 21.36
C GLY A 250 -6.01 8.87 20.80
N GLY A 251 -5.82 8.94 19.49
CA GLY A 251 -5.04 10.02 18.85
C GLY A 251 -5.87 11.28 18.59
N ILE A 252 -6.46 11.40 17.41
CA ILE A 252 -7.28 12.54 16.95
C ILE A 252 -8.74 12.13 16.84
N GLY A 253 -9.62 12.83 17.54
CA GLY A 253 -11.07 12.85 17.29
C GLY A 253 -11.47 14.18 16.67
N CYS A 254 -11.50 14.25 15.34
CA CYS A 254 -11.96 15.41 14.56
C CYS A 254 -13.42 15.19 14.13
N TYR A 255 -14.34 15.43 15.06
CA TYR A 255 -15.76 15.18 14.85
C TYR A 255 -16.34 16.30 14.00
N TYR A 256 -17.05 15.95 12.92
CA TYR A 256 -17.73 16.87 12.01
C TYR A 256 -16.81 17.87 11.28
N GLY A 257 -15.49 17.77 11.47
CA GLY A 257 -14.49 18.55 10.75
C GLY A 257 -13.69 17.74 9.72
N LYS A 258 -12.97 18.47 8.88
CA LYS A 258 -12.07 17.92 7.86
C LYS A 258 -10.64 17.87 8.36
N LEU A 259 -9.93 16.77 8.08
CA LEU A 259 -8.47 16.71 8.14
C LEU A 259 -7.89 16.84 6.72
N SER A 260 -7.04 17.84 6.49
CA SER A 260 -6.30 18.05 5.25
C SER A 260 -4.79 17.99 5.49
N VAL A 261 -4.07 17.16 4.73
CA VAL A 261 -2.61 17.04 4.79
C VAL A 261 -2.04 17.29 3.40
N THR A 262 -1.24 18.35 3.25
CA THR A 262 -0.77 18.85 1.95
C THR A 262 0.68 19.34 1.95
N ASP A 263 1.24 19.54 0.77
CA ASP A 263 2.54 20.19 0.55
C ASP A 263 3.68 19.55 1.38
N HIS A 264 3.93 18.25 1.16
CA HIS A 264 4.98 17.46 1.82
C HIS A 264 4.87 17.35 3.35
N SER A 265 3.65 17.45 3.88
CA SER A 265 3.39 17.39 5.32
C SER A 265 3.01 15.98 5.77
N ASP A 266 3.00 15.77 7.09
CA ASP A 266 2.53 14.50 7.65
C ASP A 266 1.76 14.62 8.97
N VAL A 267 0.91 13.61 9.19
CA VAL A 267 0.19 13.38 10.44
C VAL A 267 0.48 11.97 10.91
N THR A 268 0.98 11.87 12.14
CA THR A 268 1.32 10.61 12.80
C THR A 268 0.52 10.44 14.09
N THR A 269 -0.23 9.35 14.21
CA THR A 269 -0.88 8.94 15.46
C THR A 269 -0.51 7.50 15.79
N ASN A 270 0.50 7.32 16.63
CA ASN A 270 1.10 6.00 16.88
C ASN A 270 1.05 5.59 18.34
N GLN A 271 0.94 4.28 18.58
CA GLN A 271 1.06 3.70 19.93
C GLN A 271 0.11 4.34 20.97
N ASN A 272 -1.04 4.84 20.51
CA ASN A 272 -2.06 5.38 21.42
C ASN A 272 -2.73 4.23 22.14
N ILE A 273 -2.83 4.36 23.46
CA ILE A 273 -3.33 3.29 24.35
C ILE A 273 -4.85 3.27 24.42
N GLY A 274 -5.50 4.35 23.95
CA GLY A 274 -6.94 4.48 23.82
C GLY A 274 -7.59 3.40 22.97
N SER A 275 -8.74 2.89 23.40
CA SER A 275 -9.44 1.80 22.69
C SER A 275 -10.34 2.25 21.54
N ALA A 276 -10.45 3.56 21.26
CA ALA A 276 -11.28 4.07 20.17
C ALA A 276 -10.54 3.97 18.83
N TRP A 277 -9.67 4.93 18.51
CA TRP A 277 -8.97 5.05 17.23
C TRP A 277 -7.70 5.90 17.35
N GLY A 278 -6.78 5.72 16.40
CA GLY A 278 -5.71 6.67 16.13
C GLY A 278 -6.26 7.96 15.53
N ILE A 279 -7.06 7.88 14.47
CA ILE A 279 -7.70 9.05 13.84
C ILE A 279 -9.18 8.76 13.55
N PHE A 280 -10.05 9.70 13.89
CA PHE A 280 -11.43 9.77 13.41
C PHE A 280 -11.68 11.14 12.80
N VAL A 281 -12.27 11.16 11.60
CA VAL A 281 -12.57 12.38 10.85
C VAL A 281 -13.94 12.30 10.18
N LYS A 282 -14.61 13.46 10.02
CA LYS A 282 -15.77 13.55 9.12
C LYS A 282 -15.33 13.56 7.68
N GLU A 283 -14.35 14.38 7.33
CA GLU A 283 -13.80 14.44 5.98
C GLU A 283 -12.28 14.27 6.01
N LEU A 284 -11.74 13.63 4.97
CA LEU A 284 -10.31 13.38 4.81
C LEU A 284 -9.83 13.86 3.45
N PHE A 285 -8.70 14.56 3.44
CA PHE A 285 -7.94 14.85 2.23
C PHE A 285 -6.45 14.69 2.49
N VAL A 286 -5.77 13.88 1.69
CA VAL A 286 -4.31 13.76 1.69
C VAL A 286 -3.82 13.90 0.26
N ASP A 287 -2.94 14.87 0.00
CA ASP A 287 -2.41 15.12 -1.34
C ASP A 287 -1.31 14.12 -1.73
N GLY A 288 -0.92 14.17 -3.01
CA GLY A 288 0.07 13.27 -3.60
C GLY A 288 1.51 13.40 -3.10
N THR A 289 1.79 14.33 -2.19
CA THR A 289 3.13 14.60 -1.66
C THR A 289 3.25 14.27 -0.17
N SER A 290 2.13 14.00 0.48
CA SER A 290 1.98 14.00 1.93
C SER A 290 1.72 12.61 2.49
N LYS A 291 1.85 12.48 3.83
CA LYS A 291 1.75 11.20 4.52
C LYS A 291 0.76 11.21 5.67
N LEU A 292 0.12 10.08 5.92
CA LEU A 292 -0.70 9.84 7.11
C LEU A 292 -0.37 8.48 7.69
N ILE A 293 0.10 8.45 8.94
CA ILE A 293 0.54 7.26 9.63
C ILE A 293 -0.32 7.09 10.89
N SER A 294 -1.07 5.99 10.98
CA SER A 294 -1.83 5.65 12.17
C SER A 294 -1.65 4.18 12.52
N CYS A 295 -0.55 3.89 13.23
CA CYS A 295 -0.05 2.55 13.45
C CYS A 295 0.03 2.19 14.93
N ARG A 296 -0.09 0.89 15.21
CA ARG A 296 0.14 0.31 16.55
C ARG A 296 -0.73 0.93 17.66
N ASN A 297 -1.89 1.50 17.31
CA ASN A 297 -2.85 1.98 18.29
C ASN A 297 -3.64 0.81 18.87
N THR A 298 -4.10 0.89 20.12
CA THR A 298 -4.97 -0.15 20.70
C THR A 298 -6.32 -0.22 19.98
N GLY A 299 -6.83 0.93 19.52
CA GLY A 299 -8.07 1.06 18.74
C GLY A 299 -7.91 0.76 17.25
N ASN A 300 -8.78 1.37 16.43
CA ASN A 300 -8.61 1.40 14.97
C ASN A 300 -7.44 2.33 14.56
N GLY A 301 -6.92 2.19 13.34
CA GLY A 301 -5.99 3.15 12.75
C GLY A 301 -6.71 4.42 12.33
N LEU A 302 -7.55 4.33 11.30
CA LEU A 302 -8.27 5.45 10.70
C LEU A 302 -9.75 5.14 10.50
N ASP A 303 -10.61 6.04 10.99
CA ASP A 303 -12.05 6.03 10.79
C ASP A 303 -12.47 7.26 9.98
N VAL A 304 -13.14 7.06 8.84
CA VAL A 304 -13.66 8.13 7.98
C VAL A 304 -15.18 8.07 7.91
N GLY A 305 -15.84 9.07 8.48
CA GLY A 305 -17.31 9.13 8.60
C GLY A 305 -18.03 9.95 7.53
N GLY A 306 -17.34 10.38 6.49
CA GLY A 306 -17.85 11.19 5.39
C GLY A 306 -16.93 11.09 4.17
N LYS A 307 -16.77 12.16 3.40
CA LYS A 307 -15.97 12.12 2.18
C LYS A 307 -14.47 12.00 2.51
N GLY A 308 -13.80 11.01 1.93
CA GLY A 308 -12.36 10.83 2.03
C GLY A 308 -11.72 10.72 0.66
N THR A 309 -10.66 11.48 0.41
CA THR A 309 -9.87 11.39 -0.82
C THR A 309 -8.39 11.24 -0.48
N ILE A 310 -7.78 10.17 -0.98
CA ILE A 310 -6.35 9.89 -0.90
C ILE A 310 -5.81 10.01 -2.32
N GLU A 311 -5.09 11.10 -2.61
CA GLU A 311 -4.61 11.43 -3.96
C GLU A 311 -3.42 10.57 -4.39
N GLY A 312 -3.18 10.51 -5.70
CA GLY A 312 -2.05 9.78 -6.28
C GLY A 312 -0.71 10.30 -5.77
N GLY A 313 0.12 9.40 -5.22
CA GLY A 313 1.39 9.72 -4.57
C GLY A 313 1.33 9.84 -3.04
N ALA A 314 0.11 9.94 -2.46
CA ALA A 314 -0.06 9.97 -1.01
C ALA A 314 0.41 8.65 -0.39
N GLU A 315 1.06 8.72 0.78
CA GLU A 315 1.49 7.54 1.53
C GLU A 315 0.70 7.39 2.84
N ILE A 316 -0.09 6.32 2.94
CA ILE A 316 -0.96 6.03 4.09
C ILE A 316 -0.57 4.69 4.71
N SER A 317 -0.25 4.68 6.01
CA SER A 317 0.08 3.45 6.75
C SER A 317 -0.83 3.26 7.97
N LEU A 318 -1.57 2.17 7.99
CA LEU A 318 -2.59 1.83 9.00
C LEU A 318 -2.31 0.47 9.62
N ASP A 319 -1.05 0.23 9.98
CA ASP A 319 -0.54 -1.10 10.28
C ASP A 319 -0.44 -1.40 11.78
N GLY A 320 -0.60 -2.68 12.14
CA GLY A 320 -0.34 -3.19 13.49
C GLY A 320 -1.33 -2.70 14.56
N ASN A 321 -2.51 -2.19 14.19
CA ASN A 321 -3.48 -1.69 15.16
C ASN A 321 -4.20 -2.83 15.89
N GLY A 322 -4.62 -2.58 17.13
CA GLY A 322 -5.30 -3.52 18.01
C GLY A 322 -6.74 -3.83 17.57
N LYS A 323 -7.30 -3.05 16.66
CA LYS A 323 -8.54 -3.36 15.94
C LYS A 323 -8.29 -3.36 14.43
N ARG A 324 -8.83 -2.40 13.70
CA ARG A 324 -8.80 -2.35 12.23
C ARG A 324 -7.78 -1.35 11.74
N GLY A 325 -7.27 -1.53 10.53
CA GLY A 325 -6.48 -0.49 9.86
C GLY A 325 -7.38 0.67 9.43
N LEU A 326 -8.29 0.40 8.48
CA LEU A 326 -9.26 1.37 7.98
C LEU A 326 -10.69 0.98 8.34
N GLN A 327 -11.47 1.95 8.81
CA GLN A 327 -12.93 1.86 8.90
C GLN A 327 -13.58 2.96 8.05
N VAL A 328 -14.18 2.56 6.94
CA VAL A 328 -15.09 3.43 6.18
C VAL A 328 -16.43 3.41 6.92
N TYR A 329 -16.59 4.39 7.80
CA TYR A 329 -17.56 4.38 8.88
C TYR A 329 -18.93 4.86 8.41
N SER A 330 -19.97 4.08 8.73
CA SER A 330 -21.35 4.57 8.76
C SER A 330 -22.02 4.28 10.08
N GLY A 331 -22.83 5.24 10.54
CA GLY A 331 -23.63 5.15 11.76
C GLY A 331 -24.47 6.41 11.95
N SER A 332 -25.55 6.33 12.72
CA SER A 332 -26.55 7.41 12.86
C SER A 332 -27.03 7.96 11.51
N ASP A 333 -27.81 9.05 11.52
CA ASP A 333 -28.32 9.66 10.28
C ASP A 333 -27.30 10.61 9.61
N TYR A 334 -26.08 10.73 10.15
CA TYR A 334 -25.11 11.76 9.77
C TYR A 334 -23.74 11.23 9.31
N TRP A 335 -23.40 9.96 9.54
CA TRP A 335 -22.09 9.43 9.19
C TRP A 335 -22.20 8.40 8.07
N TYR A 336 -21.59 8.71 6.93
CA TYR A 336 -21.64 7.95 5.68
C TYR A 336 -20.29 8.07 4.98
N GLY A 337 -19.33 7.23 5.37
CA GLY A 337 -17.98 7.23 4.82
C GLY A 337 -17.96 6.91 3.33
N ASP A 338 -17.50 7.84 2.49
CA ASP A 338 -17.30 7.65 1.05
C ASP A 338 -15.83 7.92 0.75
N VAL A 339 -15.04 6.84 0.75
CA VAL A 339 -13.57 6.91 0.65
C VAL A 339 -13.12 6.48 -0.74
N GLU A 340 -12.28 7.31 -1.33
CA GLU A 340 -11.68 7.12 -2.63
C GLU A 340 -10.15 7.11 -2.53
N VAL A 341 -9.55 6.02 -3.01
CA VAL A 341 -8.09 5.85 -3.14
C VAL A 341 -7.74 6.00 -4.62
N LYS A 342 -7.02 7.07 -4.95
CA LYS A 342 -6.69 7.44 -6.34
C LYS A 342 -5.53 6.63 -6.91
N ALA A 343 -5.46 6.57 -8.23
CA ALA A 343 -4.34 5.96 -8.94
C ALA A 343 -3.00 6.57 -8.48
N GLY A 344 -2.00 5.73 -8.19
CA GLY A 344 -0.69 6.14 -7.68
C GLY A 344 -0.62 6.32 -6.16
N ALA A 345 -1.73 6.28 -5.42
CA ALA A 345 -1.70 6.32 -3.95
C ALA A 345 -1.10 5.02 -3.39
N ILE A 346 -0.42 5.11 -2.24
CA ILE A 346 0.17 3.96 -1.54
C ILE A 346 -0.52 3.83 -0.18
N VAL A 347 -1.24 2.74 0.04
CA VAL A 347 -2.04 2.51 1.25
C VAL A 347 -1.75 1.11 1.81
N SER A 348 -1.39 1.02 3.09
CA SER A 348 -1.26 -0.25 3.82
C SER A 348 -2.23 -0.35 4.99
N ALA A 349 -2.82 -1.53 5.15
CA ALA A 349 -3.63 -1.94 6.30
C ALA A 349 -3.29 -3.40 6.66
N CYS A 350 -2.10 -3.57 7.24
CA CYS A 350 -1.47 -4.85 7.49
C CYS A 350 -1.31 -5.15 8.99
N GLU A 351 -1.18 -6.43 9.33
CA GLU A 351 -0.84 -6.90 10.69
C GLU A 351 -1.81 -6.41 11.80
N ASN A 352 -3.03 -6.01 11.43
CA ASN A 352 -4.02 -5.57 12.42
C ASN A 352 -4.61 -6.77 13.15
N ARG A 353 -4.96 -6.60 14.43
CA ARG A 353 -5.52 -7.69 15.26
C ARG A 353 -6.97 -8.05 14.91
N SER A 354 -7.65 -7.21 14.13
CA SER A 354 -8.97 -7.47 13.54
C SER A 354 -8.88 -7.30 12.02
N ASN A 355 -9.95 -6.84 11.36
CA ASN A 355 -9.94 -6.71 9.91
C ASN A 355 -8.93 -5.66 9.45
N GLY A 356 -8.26 -5.89 8.32
CA GLY A 356 -7.47 -4.81 7.70
C GLY A 356 -8.36 -3.62 7.35
N ILE A 357 -9.48 -3.89 6.67
CA ILE A 357 -10.49 -2.90 6.30
C ILE A 357 -11.89 -3.36 6.72
N LEU A 358 -12.63 -2.49 7.42
CA LEU A 358 -14.09 -2.59 7.48
C LEU A 358 -14.73 -1.51 6.60
N ASN A 359 -15.43 -1.93 5.55
CA ASN A 359 -16.26 -1.05 4.76
C ASN A 359 -17.74 -1.18 5.17
N THR A 360 -18.28 -0.16 5.81
CA THR A 360 -19.70 -0.08 6.17
C THR A 360 -20.52 0.83 5.25
N TYR A 361 -19.91 1.49 4.26
CA TYR A 361 -20.62 2.36 3.32
C TYR A 361 -20.06 2.32 1.90
N LYS A 362 -19.04 3.11 1.57
CA LYS A 362 -18.53 3.16 0.20
C LYS A 362 -17.02 3.31 0.16
N LEU A 363 -16.35 2.31 -0.42
CA LEU A 363 -14.92 2.32 -0.69
C LEU A 363 -14.67 2.06 -2.17
N PHE A 364 -13.92 2.98 -2.79
CA PHE A 364 -13.50 2.89 -4.18
C PHE A 364 -11.99 2.99 -4.27
N VAL A 365 -11.36 1.98 -4.87
CA VAL A 365 -9.91 1.95 -5.12
C VAL A 365 -9.71 1.96 -6.63
N GLU A 366 -9.06 3.00 -7.14
CA GLU A 366 -8.77 3.19 -8.55
C GLU A 366 -7.71 2.21 -9.06
N ASN A 367 -7.77 1.93 -10.37
CA ASN A 367 -6.71 1.20 -11.04
C ASN A 367 -5.41 2.02 -10.97
N GLY A 368 -4.28 1.36 -10.70
CA GLY A 368 -2.97 2.00 -10.53
C GLY A 368 -2.66 2.47 -9.11
N ALA A 369 -3.59 2.32 -8.15
CA ALA A 369 -3.27 2.47 -6.73
C ALA A 369 -2.45 1.27 -6.22
N THR A 370 -1.65 1.48 -5.16
CA THR A 370 -0.98 0.41 -4.43
C THR A 370 -1.67 0.22 -3.08
N LEU A 371 -2.65 -0.69 -3.02
CA LEU A 371 -3.30 -1.06 -1.77
C LEU A 371 -2.76 -2.40 -1.26
N LYS A 372 -2.34 -2.47 0.00
CA LYS A 372 -1.87 -3.69 0.66
C LYS A 372 -2.71 -4.00 1.90
N VAL A 373 -3.41 -5.14 1.89
CA VAL A 373 -4.25 -5.60 3.01
C VAL A 373 -3.82 -7.01 3.39
N GLU A 374 -2.78 -7.10 4.22
CA GLU A 374 -2.08 -8.37 4.44
C GLU A 374 -1.84 -8.72 5.90
N GLU A 375 -1.75 -10.01 6.19
CA GLU A 375 -1.32 -10.54 7.49
C GLU A 375 -2.19 -10.07 8.67
N ASN A 376 -3.46 -9.73 8.41
CA ASN A 376 -4.39 -9.35 9.47
C ASN A 376 -4.94 -10.59 10.19
N HIS A 377 -5.17 -10.47 11.51
CA HIS A 377 -5.62 -11.55 12.38
C HIS A 377 -7.16 -11.72 12.45
N ASP A 378 -7.86 -11.21 11.44
CA ASP A 378 -9.24 -11.57 11.12
C ASP A 378 -9.39 -11.56 9.58
N ARG A 379 -10.33 -10.78 9.02
CA ARG A 379 -10.52 -10.71 7.57
C ARG A 379 -9.61 -9.64 6.97
N GLY A 380 -9.12 -9.81 5.75
CA GLY A 380 -8.49 -8.72 5.02
C GLY A 380 -9.47 -7.57 4.85
N ILE A 381 -10.58 -7.83 4.16
CA ILE A 381 -11.65 -6.85 3.96
C ILE A 381 -12.99 -7.44 4.38
N ARG A 382 -13.72 -6.69 5.22
CA ARG A 382 -15.14 -6.94 5.49
C ARG A 382 -15.97 -5.87 4.79
N ASN A 383 -16.69 -6.25 3.73
CA ASN A 383 -17.57 -5.36 2.99
C ASN A 383 -19.03 -5.60 3.37
N LEU A 384 -19.71 -4.56 3.85
CA LEU A 384 -21.14 -4.60 4.19
C LEU A 384 -22.01 -3.77 3.23
N ARG A 385 -21.40 -3.01 2.32
CA ARG A 385 -22.07 -2.10 1.39
C ARG A 385 -21.33 -2.07 0.06
N GLU A 386 -20.88 -0.92 -0.43
CA GLU A 386 -20.33 -0.77 -1.77
C GLU A 386 -18.80 -0.78 -1.74
N LEU A 387 -18.19 -1.81 -2.35
CA LEU A 387 -16.75 -1.92 -2.53
C LEU A 387 -16.44 -2.11 -4.01
N THR A 388 -15.57 -1.25 -4.54
CA THR A 388 -14.89 -1.49 -5.82
C THR A 388 -13.39 -1.47 -5.59
N LEU A 389 -12.74 -2.57 -5.97
CA LEU A 389 -11.30 -2.77 -5.80
C LEU A 389 -10.69 -3.00 -7.19
N ASN A 390 -10.01 -2.00 -7.76
CA ASN A 390 -9.38 -2.14 -9.08
C ASN A 390 -7.85 -2.30 -9.03
N ALA A 391 -7.26 -2.28 -7.83
CA ALA A 391 -5.83 -2.50 -7.64
C ALA A 391 -5.53 -2.95 -6.19
N GLY A 392 -4.41 -3.65 -6.01
CA GLY A 392 -3.89 -4.03 -4.70
C GLY A 392 -3.94 -5.52 -4.39
N SER A 393 -3.50 -5.87 -3.17
CA SER A 393 -3.42 -7.23 -2.64
C SER A 393 -4.22 -7.39 -1.35
N VAL A 394 -4.89 -8.53 -1.23
CA VAL A 394 -5.56 -9.01 -0.03
C VAL A 394 -5.06 -10.42 0.25
N CYS A 395 -3.91 -10.55 0.93
CA CYS A 395 -3.24 -11.83 1.07
C CYS A 395 -2.83 -12.15 2.51
N LYS A 396 -2.68 -13.44 2.83
CA LYS A 396 -2.18 -13.93 4.13
C LYS A 396 -3.01 -13.52 5.35
N ASN A 397 -4.27 -13.14 5.16
CA ASN A 397 -5.16 -12.82 6.27
C ASN A 397 -5.72 -14.11 6.87
N GLN A 398 -5.98 -14.12 8.19
CA GLN A 398 -6.47 -15.31 8.88
C GLN A 398 -7.65 -14.98 9.79
N THR A 399 -8.79 -15.64 9.56
CA THR A 399 -9.98 -15.52 10.40
C THR A 399 -10.39 -16.86 11.01
N GLY A 400 -10.87 -16.81 12.26
CA GLY A 400 -11.54 -17.93 12.92
C GLY A 400 -12.96 -18.22 12.39
N SER A 401 -13.33 -17.64 11.25
CA SER A 401 -14.67 -17.67 10.65
C SER A 401 -14.58 -17.85 9.12
N THR A 402 -15.51 -17.25 8.36
CA THR A 402 -15.55 -17.26 6.88
C THR A 402 -14.94 -15.99 6.27
N GLY A 403 -14.48 -16.09 5.00
CA GLY A 403 -14.12 -14.94 4.18
C GLY A 403 -12.81 -14.28 4.60
N ALA A 404 -11.74 -15.06 4.73
CA ALA A 404 -10.47 -14.58 5.28
C ALA A 404 -9.84 -13.46 4.45
N GLY A 405 -9.82 -13.59 3.12
CA GLY A 405 -9.45 -12.49 2.24
C GLY A 405 -10.53 -11.42 2.25
N ILE A 406 -11.68 -11.74 1.67
CA ILE A 406 -12.83 -10.84 1.57
C ILE A 406 -14.10 -11.54 2.08
N PHE A 407 -14.75 -10.91 3.05
CA PHE A 407 -16.11 -11.25 3.46
C PHE A 407 -17.09 -10.20 2.92
N ASN A 408 -17.99 -10.61 2.04
CA ASN A 408 -18.91 -9.72 1.35
C ASN A 408 -20.37 -9.96 1.76
N GLU A 409 -21.02 -8.92 2.29
CA GLU A 409 -22.46 -8.83 2.55
C GLU A 409 -23.08 -7.62 1.83
N GLY A 410 -22.42 -7.10 0.80
CA GLY A 410 -22.89 -5.98 0.00
C GLY A 410 -22.58 -6.15 -1.48
N THR A 411 -22.34 -5.04 -2.18
CA THR A 411 -21.93 -5.03 -3.58
C THR A 411 -20.41 -4.99 -3.68
N LEU A 412 -19.83 -5.99 -4.32
CA LEU A 412 -18.40 -6.13 -4.54
C LEU A 412 -18.09 -6.14 -6.04
N LYS A 413 -17.18 -5.27 -6.46
CA LYS A 413 -16.58 -5.29 -7.80
C LYS A 413 -15.07 -5.38 -7.70
N ILE A 414 -14.48 -6.31 -8.44
CA ILE A 414 -13.02 -6.51 -8.47
C ILE A 414 -12.52 -6.36 -9.90
N GLY A 415 -11.56 -5.45 -10.09
CA GLY A 415 -10.90 -5.21 -11.36
C GLY A 415 -9.72 -6.15 -11.61
N THR A 416 -9.23 -6.14 -12.85
CA THR A 416 -8.06 -6.89 -13.32
C THR A 416 -6.82 -6.62 -12.46
N GLY A 417 -6.00 -7.64 -12.20
CA GLY A 417 -4.71 -7.54 -11.52
C GLY A 417 -4.79 -7.51 -9.98
N VAL A 418 -5.99 -7.46 -9.40
CA VAL A 418 -6.15 -7.56 -7.93
C VAL A 418 -5.79 -8.97 -7.48
N ARG A 419 -4.97 -9.07 -6.42
CA ARG A 419 -4.48 -10.35 -5.88
C ARG A 419 -5.16 -10.71 -4.57
N ILE A 420 -5.73 -11.91 -4.48
CA ILE A 420 -6.39 -12.47 -3.30
C ILE A 420 -5.86 -13.88 -3.07
N CYS A 421 -4.91 -14.02 -2.16
CA CYS A 421 -4.08 -15.22 -2.09
C CYS A 421 -3.63 -15.58 -0.68
N ASN A 422 -3.36 -16.85 -0.43
CA ASN A 422 -2.76 -17.32 0.83
C ASN A 422 -3.57 -16.95 2.08
N ASN A 423 -4.87 -16.66 1.94
CA ASN A 423 -5.73 -16.33 3.07
C ASN A 423 -6.29 -17.61 3.70
N ARG A 424 -6.58 -17.59 5.01
CA ARG A 424 -6.97 -18.78 5.76
C ARG A 424 -8.23 -18.59 6.60
N ALA A 425 -9.29 -19.32 6.27
CA ALA A 425 -10.58 -19.32 6.96
C ALA A 425 -10.79 -20.62 7.76
N ALA A 426 -11.41 -20.54 8.94
CA ALA A 426 -11.76 -21.72 9.73
C ALA A 426 -13.03 -22.44 9.22
N THR A 427 -13.78 -21.84 8.31
CA THR A 427 -15.02 -22.43 7.77
C THR A 427 -15.02 -22.44 6.24
N TYR A 428 -15.49 -21.38 5.59
CA TYR A 428 -15.64 -21.31 4.13
C TYR A 428 -15.07 -20.01 3.55
N GLY A 429 -14.66 -20.06 2.28
CA GLY A 429 -14.21 -18.90 1.52
C GLY A 429 -12.90 -18.36 2.08
N GLY A 430 -11.80 -19.07 1.87
CA GLY A 430 -10.48 -18.57 2.23
C GLY A 430 -10.19 -17.26 1.49
N GLY A 431 -10.41 -17.23 0.17
CA GLY A 431 -10.24 -16.04 -0.66
C GLY A 431 -11.43 -15.07 -0.54
N LEU A 432 -12.60 -15.51 -1.00
CA LEU A 432 -13.84 -14.74 -1.02
C LEU A 432 -15.00 -15.54 -0.42
N TYR A 433 -15.74 -14.92 0.49
CA TYR A 433 -17.05 -15.37 0.93
C TYR A 433 -18.12 -14.37 0.50
N ASN A 434 -18.96 -14.76 -0.47
CA ASN A 434 -20.13 -13.99 -0.89
C ASN A 434 -21.37 -14.44 -0.10
N GLY A 435 -21.72 -13.65 0.91
CA GLY A 435 -22.73 -13.95 1.92
C GLY A 435 -24.17 -13.71 1.46
N GLU A 436 -25.11 -13.82 2.41
CA GLU A 436 -26.56 -13.81 2.14
C GLU A 436 -27.08 -12.51 1.55
N ASN A 437 -26.39 -11.39 1.80
CA ASN A 437 -26.71 -10.08 1.24
C ASN A 437 -25.76 -9.67 0.11
N GLY A 438 -24.81 -10.54 -0.26
CA GLY A 438 -23.74 -10.25 -1.17
C GLY A 438 -24.12 -10.32 -2.66
N THR A 439 -23.47 -9.46 -3.45
CA THR A 439 -23.29 -9.61 -4.90
C THR A 439 -21.82 -9.37 -5.22
N ALA A 440 -21.25 -10.17 -6.11
CA ALA A 440 -19.85 -10.08 -6.47
C ALA A 440 -19.63 -10.17 -7.99
N GLU A 441 -18.83 -9.27 -8.53
CA GLU A 441 -18.44 -9.23 -9.94
C GLU A 441 -16.91 -9.14 -10.01
N LEU A 442 -16.26 -10.22 -10.42
CA LEU A 442 -14.81 -10.32 -10.59
C LEU A 442 -14.51 -10.25 -12.09
N SER A 443 -13.71 -9.26 -12.47
CA SER A 443 -13.28 -9.04 -13.85
C SER A 443 -12.29 -10.11 -14.32
N ASP A 444 -12.06 -10.19 -15.62
CA ASP A 444 -10.98 -11.01 -16.18
C ASP A 444 -9.61 -10.56 -15.65
N GLY A 445 -8.76 -11.53 -15.33
CA GLY A 445 -7.41 -11.29 -14.81
C GLY A 445 -7.34 -10.95 -13.31
N VAL A 446 -8.40 -11.20 -12.54
CA VAL A 446 -8.31 -11.27 -11.07
C VAL A 446 -7.44 -12.46 -10.68
N ILE A 447 -6.51 -12.26 -9.74
CA ILE A 447 -5.58 -13.27 -9.27
C ILE A 447 -6.09 -13.84 -7.95
N LEU A 448 -6.77 -14.99 -7.98
CA LEU A 448 -7.43 -15.58 -6.81
C LEU A 448 -7.15 -17.08 -6.74
N TYR A 449 -6.17 -17.47 -5.92
CA TYR A 449 -5.74 -18.86 -5.74
C TYR A 449 -4.94 -19.04 -4.44
N ASN A 450 -4.67 -20.29 -4.08
CA ASN A 450 -3.92 -20.70 -2.87
C ASN A 450 -4.52 -20.12 -1.59
N ASN A 451 -5.83 -19.95 -1.55
CA ASN A 451 -6.52 -19.66 -0.31
C ASN A 451 -6.94 -20.98 0.34
N HIS A 452 -7.22 -20.94 1.65
CA HIS A 452 -7.47 -22.13 2.43
C HIS A 452 -8.67 -21.95 3.35
N ALA A 453 -9.54 -22.94 3.40
CA ALA A 453 -10.72 -23.02 4.24
C ALA A 453 -10.85 -24.42 4.85
N ALA A 454 -11.19 -24.53 6.13
CA ALA A 454 -11.18 -25.83 6.80
C ALA A 454 -12.33 -26.76 6.35
N LYS A 455 -13.50 -26.22 5.97
CA LYS A 455 -14.67 -27.03 5.61
C LYS A 455 -14.83 -27.22 4.10
N GLY A 456 -14.59 -26.17 3.32
CA GLY A 456 -14.77 -26.16 1.86
C GLY A 456 -14.70 -24.74 1.33
N ALA A 457 -14.68 -24.60 0.01
CA ALA A 457 -14.47 -23.32 -0.67
C ALA A 457 -13.16 -22.64 -0.24
N ASP A 458 -12.04 -23.28 -0.51
CA ASP A 458 -10.71 -22.68 -0.32
C ASP A 458 -10.63 -21.28 -0.93
N ASP A 459 -11.07 -21.12 -2.18
CA ASP A 459 -10.97 -19.84 -2.88
C ASP A 459 -12.28 -19.04 -2.87
N ILE A 460 -13.38 -19.60 -3.37
CA ILE A 460 -14.64 -18.84 -3.50
C ILE A 460 -15.81 -19.64 -2.93
N TYR A 461 -16.50 -19.02 -1.96
CA TYR A 461 -17.81 -19.45 -1.50
C TYR A 461 -18.88 -18.48 -2.01
N ASN A 462 -19.93 -19.01 -2.64
CA ASN A 462 -21.12 -18.26 -3.01
C ASN A 462 -22.35 -18.82 -2.32
N THR A 463 -23.10 -17.95 -1.64
CA THR A 463 -24.39 -18.31 -1.05
C THR A 463 -25.44 -18.53 -2.14
N ALA A 464 -26.29 -19.55 -1.97
CA ALA A 464 -27.35 -19.83 -2.94
C ALA A 464 -28.31 -18.65 -3.12
N GLY A 465 -28.69 -18.37 -4.38
CA GLY A 465 -29.53 -17.25 -4.76
C GLY A 465 -28.80 -15.91 -4.84
N ARG A 466 -27.46 -15.89 -4.72
CA ARG A 466 -26.64 -14.67 -4.81
C ARG A 466 -25.86 -14.62 -6.10
N LYS A 467 -25.80 -13.42 -6.69
CA LYS A 467 -25.06 -13.17 -7.92
C LYS A 467 -23.56 -13.22 -7.66
N LEU A 468 -22.87 -14.05 -8.41
CA LEU A 468 -21.43 -14.10 -8.53
C LEU A 468 -21.06 -14.18 -10.03
N THR A 469 -20.14 -13.32 -10.47
CA THR A 469 -19.44 -13.46 -11.75
C THR A 469 -17.96 -13.62 -11.47
N PHE A 470 -17.31 -14.62 -12.08
CA PHE A 470 -15.87 -14.86 -11.98
C PHE A 470 -15.28 -15.37 -13.29
N CYS A 471 -13.98 -15.10 -13.50
CA CYS A 471 -13.24 -15.45 -14.70
C CYS A 471 -12.58 -16.82 -14.62
N ALA A 472 -11.99 -17.27 -15.73
CA ALA A 472 -11.15 -18.46 -15.74
C ALA A 472 -9.91 -18.26 -14.83
N VAL A 473 -9.31 -19.37 -14.39
CA VAL A 473 -8.03 -19.35 -13.66
C VAL A 473 -6.92 -18.76 -14.54
N GLY A 474 -5.95 -18.10 -13.92
CA GLY A 474 -4.83 -17.48 -14.63
C GLY A 474 -3.83 -18.48 -15.19
N THR A 475 -2.94 -17.97 -16.03
CA THR A 475 -1.81 -18.71 -16.61
C THR A 475 -0.65 -18.66 -15.63
N GLY A 476 0.02 -19.81 -15.42
CA GLY A 476 1.20 -19.88 -14.54
C GLY A 476 0.91 -19.96 -13.04
N TRP A 477 -0.35 -20.03 -12.63
CA TRP A 477 -0.65 -20.22 -11.20
C TRP A 477 -0.29 -21.64 -10.77
N ASN A 478 0.41 -21.73 -9.64
CA ASN A 478 0.85 -23.00 -9.06
C ASN A 478 0.25 -23.17 -7.67
N LEU A 479 -0.23 -24.38 -7.38
CA LEU A 479 -0.70 -24.73 -6.05
C LEU A 479 0.42 -24.72 -5.03
N ASP A 480 0.15 -24.25 -3.82
CA ASP A 480 1.16 -24.16 -2.75
C ASP A 480 1.42 -25.49 -2.02
N ASP A 481 0.53 -26.47 -2.14
CA ASP A 481 0.61 -27.76 -1.46
C ASP A 481 1.37 -28.83 -2.24
N CYS A 482 1.14 -28.94 -3.56
CA CYS A 482 1.78 -29.91 -4.43
C CYS A 482 2.69 -29.28 -5.50
N ASN A 483 2.71 -27.95 -5.61
CA ASN A 483 3.43 -27.23 -6.67
C ASN A 483 3.03 -27.76 -8.05
N HIS A 484 1.76 -28.10 -8.28
CA HIS A 484 1.27 -28.45 -9.61
C HIS A 484 0.59 -27.24 -10.25
N ARG A 485 0.62 -27.17 -11.59
CA ARG A 485 0.04 -26.05 -12.32
C ARG A 485 -1.48 -26.10 -12.24
N ILE A 486 -2.08 -25.01 -11.81
CA ILE A 486 -3.54 -24.85 -11.78
C ILE A 486 -4.04 -24.86 -13.22
N ASP A 487 -5.09 -25.65 -13.47
CA ASP A 487 -5.70 -25.82 -14.79
C ASP A 487 -7.18 -25.50 -14.85
N GLY A 488 -7.84 -25.31 -13.70
CA GLY A 488 -9.23 -24.96 -13.67
C GLY A 488 -9.79 -24.68 -12.29
N TRP A 489 -11.08 -24.36 -12.27
CA TRP A 489 -11.88 -24.32 -11.07
C TRP A 489 -12.48 -25.69 -10.81
N TYR A 490 -12.46 -26.13 -9.55
CA TYR A 490 -12.97 -27.42 -9.12
C TYR A 490 -13.91 -27.28 -7.93
N ASP A 491 -14.88 -28.19 -7.87
CA ASP A 491 -15.77 -28.34 -6.72
C ASP A 491 -14.94 -28.63 -5.46
N ASP A 492 -15.15 -27.82 -4.44
CA ASP A 492 -14.54 -27.93 -3.12
C ASP A 492 -15.60 -27.86 -2.02
N THR A 493 -16.75 -28.48 -2.28
CA THR A 493 -17.87 -28.51 -1.35
C THR A 493 -17.54 -29.31 -0.09
N GLU A 494 -18.00 -28.83 1.07
CA GLU A 494 -17.88 -29.59 2.33
C GLU A 494 -18.43 -31.02 2.17
N GLY A 495 -17.57 -32.00 2.48
CA GLY A 495 -17.86 -33.44 2.31
C GLY A 495 -17.49 -34.03 0.95
N SER A 496 -17.27 -33.20 -0.06
CA SER A 496 -16.81 -33.55 -1.41
C SER A 496 -15.74 -32.55 -1.87
N ARG A 497 -14.65 -32.47 -1.10
CA ARG A 497 -13.56 -31.53 -1.36
C ARG A 497 -12.69 -32.01 -2.50
N TRP A 498 -12.16 -31.10 -3.30
CA TRP A 498 -11.24 -31.44 -4.37
C TRP A 498 -10.05 -32.25 -3.83
N ASN A 499 -9.72 -33.34 -4.53
CA ASN A 499 -8.60 -34.23 -4.22
C ASN A 499 -8.16 -34.94 -5.50
N ALA A 500 -7.09 -34.48 -6.15
CA ALA A 500 -6.56 -35.10 -7.36
C ALA A 500 -5.43 -36.12 -7.08
N ASP A 501 -4.73 -35.97 -5.94
CA ASP A 501 -3.49 -36.69 -5.63
C ASP A 501 -3.71 -37.98 -4.82
N ASP A 502 -4.96 -38.41 -4.62
CA ASP A 502 -5.23 -39.68 -3.94
C ASP A 502 -4.64 -40.86 -4.73
N ASN A 503 -3.97 -41.77 -4.00
CA ASN A 503 -3.38 -42.97 -4.58
C ASN A 503 -4.44 -43.92 -5.18
N LEU A 504 -5.68 -43.84 -4.70
CA LEU A 504 -6.80 -44.61 -5.21
C LEU A 504 -7.67 -43.72 -6.10
N PRO A 505 -7.78 -44.00 -7.42
CA PRO A 505 -8.59 -43.20 -8.34
C PRO A 505 -10.05 -43.01 -7.89
N GLU A 506 -10.62 -44.00 -7.20
CA GLU A 506 -11.99 -43.96 -6.66
C GLU A 506 -12.19 -42.98 -5.49
N ASN A 507 -11.12 -42.54 -4.84
CA ASN A 507 -11.16 -41.54 -3.76
C ASN A 507 -10.91 -40.12 -4.27
N ARG A 508 -10.59 -39.96 -5.56
CA ARG A 508 -10.35 -38.65 -6.15
C ARG A 508 -11.66 -37.92 -6.39
N HIS A 509 -11.68 -36.64 -6.07
CA HIS A 509 -12.79 -35.74 -6.39
C HIS A 509 -12.28 -34.63 -7.29
N ILE A 510 -12.57 -34.78 -8.59
CA ILE A 510 -12.09 -33.89 -9.65
C ILE A 510 -13.30 -33.52 -10.49
N VAL A 511 -14.09 -32.58 -9.99
CA VAL A 511 -15.30 -32.09 -10.67
C VAL A 511 -15.05 -30.66 -11.10
N SER A 512 -14.81 -30.46 -12.39
CA SER A 512 -14.55 -29.13 -12.96
C SER A 512 -15.78 -28.23 -12.90
N VAL A 513 -15.55 -26.95 -12.66
CA VAL A 513 -16.57 -25.90 -12.65
C VAL A 513 -16.18 -24.87 -13.70
N ALA A 514 -17.13 -24.52 -14.57
CA ALA A 514 -16.90 -23.47 -15.56
C ALA A 514 -16.88 -22.10 -14.89
N SER A 515 -16.14 -21.14 -15.44
CA SER A 515 -16.25 -19.74 -15.08
C SER A 515 -17.45 -19.08 -15.74
N GLY A 516 -17.98 -18.01 -15.16
CA GLY A 516 -19.12 -17.29 -15.71
C GLY A 516 -19.97 -16.60 -14.64
N GLU A 517 -21.22 -16.29 -15.01
CA GLU A 517 -22.23 -15.72 -14.12
C GLU A 517 -23.10 -16.82 -13.50
N TYR A 518 -23.31 -16.71 -12.19
CA TYR A 518 -23.96 -17.70 -11.38
C TYR A 518 -24.88 -17.07 -10.32
N GLU A 519 -26.02 -17.71 -10.08
CA GLU A 519 -26.93 -17.40 -8.97
C GLU A 519 -27.15 -18.61 -8.04
N THR A 520 -26.55 -19.76 -8.34
CA THR A 520 -26.60 -20.95 -7.48
C THR A 520 -25.48 -20.90 -6.44
N GLY A 521 -25.61 -21.71 -5.38
CA GLY A 521 -24.55 -21.81 -4.37
C GLY A 521 -23.35 -22.54 -4.94
N PHE A 522 -22.14 -22.08 -4.60
CA PHE A 522 -20.88 -22.68 -5.03
C PHE A 522 -19.87 -22.73 -3.90
N GLN A 523 -19.04 -23.76 -3.91
CA GLN A 523 -17.84 -23.89 -3.10
C GLN A 523 -16.75 -24.40 -4.02
N ILE A 524 -15.78 -23.55 -4.36
CA ILE A 524 -14.79 -23.88 -5.39
C ILE A 524 -13.37 -23.51 -4.97
N LYS A 525 -12.42 -24.19 -5.60
CA LYS A 525 -11.00 -23.85 -5.57
C LYS A 525 -10.38 -23.84 -6.96
N ALA A 526 -9.34 -23.05 -7.13
CA ALA A 526 -8.43 -23.13 -8.26
C ALA A 526 -7.46 -24.28 -7.98
N ALA A 527 -7.40 -25.29 -8.85
CA ALA A 527 -6.53 -26.45 -8.65
C ALA A 527 -6.17 -27.13 -9.99
N HIS A 528 -5.57 -28.33 -9.94
CA HIS A 528 -5.29 -29.15 -11.13
C HIS A 528 -6.22 -30.37 -11.25
N GLY A 529 -6.34 -30.90 -12.46
CA GLY A 529 -7.07 -32.12 -12.78
C GLY A 529 -6.28 -33.40 -12.52
N ALA A 530 -6.76 -34.51 -13.09
CA ALA A 530 -6.09 -35.82 -12.95
C ALA A 530 -4.75 -35.90 -13.70
N GLU A 531 -4.59 -35.10 -14.74
CA GLU A 531 -3.32 -34.92 -15.45
C GLU A 531 -2.52 -33.85 -14.73
N ILE A 532 -1.40 -34.25 -14.11
CA ILE A 532 -0.48 -33.33 -13.48
C ILE A 532 0.38 -32.72 -14.57
N TYR A 533 0.38 -31.39 -14.63
CA TYR A 533 1.35 -30.64 -15.40
C TYR A 533 2.38 -30.12 -14.40
N GLU A 534 3.54 -30.79 -14.34
CA GLU A 534 4.62 -30.41 -13.43
C GLU A 534 5.06 -28.97 -13.69
N THR A 535 5.31 -28.22 -12.62
CA THR A 535 5.67 -26.80 -12.62
C THR A 535 7.17 -26.56 -12.67
N THR A 536 7.98 -27.61 -12.71
CA THR A 536 9.42 -27.49 -12.55
C THR A 536 10.14 -28.04 -13.76
N SER A 537 10.74 -27.12 -14.51
CA SER A 537 11.56 -27.31 -15.71
C SER A 537 10.80 -27.35 -17.02
N TYR A 538 11.08 -26.34 -17.83
CA TYR A 538 11.29 -26.62 -19.23
C TYR A 538 12.62 -27.38 -19.35
N PRO A 539 12.64 -28.63 -19.80
CA PRO A 539 13.90 -29.32 -20.04
C PRO A 539 14.71 -28.54 -21.07
N ILE A 540 16.01 -28.43 -20.83
CA ILE A 540 16.94 -27.76 -21.74
C ILE A 540 17.98 -28.76 -22.25
N ASP A 541 18.09 -28.87 -23.57
CA ASP A 541 19.19 -29.54 -24.27
C ASP A 541 20.21 -28.47 -24.68
N LYS A 542 21.44 -28.56 -24.17
CA LYS A 542 22.52 -27.61 -24.43
C LYS A 542 23.64 -28.28 -25.22
N LYS A 543 24.02 -27.68 -26.35
CA LYS A 543 25.08 -28.20 -27.22
C LYS A 543 26.12 -27.15 -27.59
N ALA A 544 27.37 -27.60 -27.74
CA ALA A 544 28.50 -26.82 -28.24
C ALA A 544 28.95 -27.38 -29.59
N ASP A 545 28.90 -26.56 -30.64
CA ASP A 545 29.16 -26.96 -32.03
C ASP A 545 28.31 -28.18 -32.47
N GLY A 546 27.16 -28.42 -31.84
CA GLY A 546 26.25 -29.55 -32.10
C GLY A 546 26.51 -30.80 -31.25
N GLU A 547 27.47 -30.76 -30.32
CA GLU A 547 27.86 -31.89 -29.47
C GLU A 547 27.54 -31.61 -27.98
N ASP A 548 27.45 -32.67 -27.18
CA ASP A 548 27.12 -32.63 -25.73
C ASP A 548 28.37 -32.32 -24.85
N GLU A 549 29.49 -31.93 -25.46
CA GLU A 549 30.69 -31.44 -24.77
C GLU A 549 31.35 -30.32 -25.59
N ILE A 550 32.07 -29.42 -24.93
CA ILE A 550 32.94 -28.49 -25.66
C ILE A 550 34.10 -29.31 -26.27
N GLY A 551 34.24 -29.24 -27.61
CA GLY A 551 35.34 -29.88 -28.32
C GLY A 551 36.72 -29.29 -27.97
N THR A 552 37.79 -29.81 -28.58
CA THR A 552 39.14 -29.24 -28.39
C THR A 552 39.21 -27.80 -28.92
N VAL A 553 39.53 -26.80 -28.07
CA VAL A 553 39.44 -25.36 -28.42
C VAL A 553 40.70 -24.55 -28.07
N SER A 554 41.15 -23.68 -28.97
CA SER A 554 42.30 -22.78 -28.72
C SER A 554 41.83 -21.35 -28.43
N GLN A 555 42.68 -20.54 -27.81
CA GLN A 555 42.43 -19.10 -27.62
C GLN A 555 41.96 -18.45 -28.93
N GLY A 556 40.91 -17.65 -28.85
CA GLY A 556 40.29 -17.00 -30.01
C GLY A 556 39.35 -17.89 -30.84
N LYS A 557 39.20 -19.19 -30.54
CA LYS A 557 38.19 -20.03 -31.20
C LYS A 557 36.79 -19.52 -30.85
N LYS A 558 35.94 -19.39 -31.87
CA LYS A 558 34.50 -19.23 -31.71
C LYS A 558 33.81 -20.58 -31.57
N ILE A 559 32.87 -20.67 -30.65
CA ILE A 559 32.05 -21.86 -30.37
C ILE A 559 30.60 -21.44 -30.54
N ARG A 560 29.81 -22.22 -31.27
CA ARG A 560 28.36 -22.00 -31.38
C ARG A 560 27.66 -22.81 -30.30
N PHE A 561 26.83 -22.15 -29.50
CA PHE A 561 25.98 -22.81 -28.53
C PHE A 561 24.53 -22.84 -29.02
N THR A 562 23.85 -23.94 -28.71
CA THR A 562 22.42 -24.15 -28.98
C THR A 562 21.75 -24.56 -27.69
N LEU A 563 20.71 -23.84 -27.29
CA LEU A 563 19.85 -24.11 -26.14
C LEU A 563 18.46 -24.46 -26.68
N THR A 564 18.01 -25.70 -26.53
CA THR A 564 16.71 -26.15 -27.04
C THR A 564 15.80 -26.56 -25.89
N SER A 565 14.57 -26.07 -25.91
CA SER A 565 13.50 -26.39 -24.96
C SER A 565 12.20 -26.71 -25.71
N SER A 566 11.21 -27.29 -25.03
CA SER A 566 9.89 -27.60 -25.60
C SER A 566 8.86 -26.50 -25.31
N LEU A 567 8.02 -26.19 -26.30
CA LEU A 567 6.89 -25.27 -26.11
C LEU A 567 5.88 -25.83 -25.07
N PRO A 568 5.27 -24.98 -24.22
CA PRO A 568 4.35 -25.42 -23.19
C PRO A 568 3.02 -25.88 -23.79
N LYS A 569 2.76 -27.18 -23.71
CA LYS A 569 1.47 -27.79 -24.10
C LYS A 569 0.26 -27.13 -23.45
N LEU A 570 0.40 -26.70 -22.19
CA LEU A 570 -0.66 -26.04 -21.46
C LEU A 570 -1.16 -24.74 -22.09
N LEU A 571 -0.32 -24.04 -22.85
CA LEU A 571 -0.73 -22.82 -23.50
C LEU A 571 -1.85 -23.07 -24.53
N ALA A 572 -1.95 -24.30 -25.06
CA ALA A 572 -2.97 -24.71 -26.01
C ALA A 572 -4.41 -24.64 -25.45
N ARG A 573 -4.61 -24.73 -24.13
CA ARG A 573 -5.96 -24.68 -23.53
C ARG A 573 -6.61 -23.30 -23.56
N TYR A 574 -5.79 -22.26 -23.73
CA TYR A 574 -6.24 -20.88 -23.87
C TYR A 574 -6.56 -20.53 -25.32
N VAL A 575 -6.34 -21.45 -26.25
CA VAL A 575 -6.62 -21.25 -27.67
C VAL A 575 -8.12 -21.24 -27.89
N VAL A 576 -8.62 -20.09 -28.33
CA VAL A 576 -10.01 -19.87 -28.72
C VAL A 576 -10.07 -19.52 -30.21
N THR A 577 -11.27 -19.53 -30.79
CA THR A 577 -11.46 -18.91 -32.10
C THR A 577 -11.23 -17.41 -31.99
N ALA A 578 -10.60 -16.78 -32.99
CA ALA A 578 -10.23 -15.36 -32.94
C ALA A 578 -11.43 -14.41 -32.69
N SER A 579 -12.67 -14.86 -32.95
CA SER A 579 -13.89 -14.13 -32.57
C SER A 579 -14.11 -14.02 -31.06
N ASN A 580 -13.51 -14.90 -30.27
CA ASN A 580 -13.67 -14.97 -28.82
C ASN A 580 -12.45 -14.44 -28.04
N ALA A 581 -11.33 -14.15 -28.73
CA ALA A 581 -10.08 -13.71 -28.10
C ALA A 581 -10.01 -12.20 -27.80
N SER A 582 -10.95 -11.37 -28.31
CA SER A 582 -10.89 -9.92 -28.15
C SER A 582 -11.88 -9.40 -27.08
N PRO A 583 -11.46 -8.51 -26.15
CA PRO A 583 -12.33 -7.88 -25.16
C PRO A 583 -13.52 -7.10 -25.77
N ALA A 584 -13.42 -6.73 -27.05
CA ALA A 584 -14.39 -5.89 -27.75
C ALA A 584 -15.75 -6.58 -28.03
N ASN A 585 -15.88 -7.90 -27.84
CA ASN A 585 -17.12 -8.62 -28.13
C ASN A 585 -18.08 -8.76 -26.94
N SER A 586 -17.70 -8.27 -25.75
CA SER A 586 -18.63 -8.08 -24.62
C SER A 586 -19.73 -7.04 -24.90
N ALA A 587 -19.60 -6.24 -25.98
CA ALA A 587 -20.54 -5.19 -26.36
C ALA A 587 -21.60 -5.59 -27.41
N ARG A 588 -21.70 -6.85 -27.85
CA ARG A 588 -22.75 -7.25 -28.80
C ARG A 588 -24.04 -7.62 -28.08
N GLU A 589 -24.75 -6.58 -27.67
CA GLU A 589 -26.17 -6.54 -27.28
C GLU A 589 -26.97 -7.68 -27.95
N ILE A 590 -27.53 -8.60 -27.15
CA ILE A 590 -28.43 -9.67 -27.65
C ILE A 590 -29.67 -9.00 -28.24
N ARG A 591 -29.60 -8.64 -29.52
CA ARG A 591 -30.76 -8.17 -30.26
C ARG A 591 -31.64 -9.37 -30.56
N LYS A 592 -32.65 -9.53 -29.69
CA LYS A 592 -33.89 -10.28 -29.89
C LYS A 592 -34.14 -10.62 -31.38
N VAL A 593 -33.88 -11.87 -31.78
CA VAL A 593 -34.13 -12.33 -33.15
C VAL A 593 -35.64 -12.51 -33.32
N ARG A 594 -36.29 -11.62 -34.08
CA ARG A 594 -37.70 -11.73 -34.45
C ARG A 594 -37.79 -12.20 -35.90
N VAL A 595 -38.23 -13.44 -36.12
CA VAL A 595 -38.43 -14.00 -37.47
C VAL A 595 -39.86 -13.69 -37.93
N HIS A 596 -39.99 -12.93 -39.02
CA HIS A 596 -41.25 -12.77 -39.76
C HIS A 596 -41.22 -13.73 -40.97
N SER A 597 -42.11 -14.73 -40.97
CA SER A 597 -42.34 -15.57 -42.15
C SER A 597 -43.45 -14.95 -43.00
N ALA A 598 -43.09 -14.43 -44.18
CA ALA A 598 -44.07 -14.23 -45.25
C ALA A 598 -44.33 -15.59 -45.93
N SER A 599 -45.58 -15.84 -46.28
CA SER A 599 -46.06 -17.09 -46.90
C SER A 599 -45.24 -17.50 -48.13
N GLY A 600 -44.66 -18.71 -48.11
CA GLY A 600 -44.18 -19.39 -49.33
C GLY A 600 -42.80 -20.02 -49.33
N ALA A 601 -42.04 -20.07 -48.23
CA ALA A 601 -40.73 -20.73 -48.20
C ALA A 601 -40.81 -22.16 -47.63
N GLY A 602 -40.42 -23.17 -48.41
CA GLY A 602 -40.48 -24.60 -48.04
C GLY A 602 -39.37 -25.10 -47.11
N THR A 603 -38.43 -24.26 -46.68
CA THR A 603 -37.37 -24.63 -45.71
C THR A 603 -36.82 -23.38 -45.02
N VAL A 604 -36.71 -23.41 -43.68
CA VAL A 604 -36.08 -22.37 -42.87
C VAL A 604 -34.76 -22.92 -42.33
N ARG A 605 -33.62 -22.31 -42.65
CA ARG A 605 -32.32 -22.59 -42.01
C ARG A 605 -32.06 -21.58 -40.91
N VAL A 606 -31.70 -22.07 -39.73
CA VAL A 606 -31.29 -21.27 -38.57
C VAL A 606 -29.81 -21.54 -38.33
N HIS A 607 -28.99 -20.49 -38.27
CA HIS A 607 -27.61 -20.58 -37.80
C HIS A 607 -27.60 -20.20 -36.32
N SER A 608 -27.34 -21.17 -35.44
CA SER A 608 -27.08 -20.90 -34.02
C SER A 608 -25.62 -20.51 -33.86
N ALA A 609 -25.35 -19.39 -33.18
CA ALA A 609 -24.06 -19.26 -32.50
C ALA A 609 -24.05 -20.27 -31.34
N SER A 610 -22.91 -20.90 -31.09
CA SER A 610 -22.72 -22.01 -30.14
C SER A 610 -23.30 -21.71 -28.75
N GLY A 611 -24.23 -22.56 -28.27
CA GLY A 611 -24.69 -22.53 -26.87
C GLY A 611 -26.20 -22.63 -26.61
N ALA A 612 -27.08 -22.82 -27.61
CA ALA A 612 -28.52 -22.94 -27.35
C ALA A 612 -28.97 -24.41 -27.12
N GLU A 613 -29.28 -24.78 -25.88
CA GLU A 613 -29.77 -26.13 -25.52
C GLU A 613 -31.25 -26.39 -25.84
N THR A 614 -32.07 -25.37 -26.17
CA THR A 614 -33.47 -25.61 -26.58
C THR A 614 -34.01 -24.55 -27.54
N VAL A 615 -34.54 -25.00 -28.69
CA VAL A 615 -35.23 -24.16 -29.68
C VAL A 615 -36.74 -24.42 -29.63
N ARG A 616 -37.55 -23.43 -29.24
CA ARG A 616 -39.03 -23.53 -29.29
C ARG A 616 -39.57 -22.91 -30.58
N VAL A 617 -40.26 -23.72 -31.39
CA VAL A 617 -40.95 -23.30 -32.61
C VAL A 617 -42.46 -23.22 -32.34
N TYR A 618 -43.06 -22.05 -32.53
CA TYR A 618 -44.53 -21.89 -32.53
C TYR A 618 -45.03 -21.77 -33.97
N SER A 619 -45.87 -22.72 -34.39
CA SER A 619 -46.56 -22.67 -35.69
C SER A 619 -47.97 -22.09 -35.51
N ALA A 620 -48.27 -21.01 -36.23
CA ALA A 620 -49.61 -20.44 -36.32
C ALA A 620 -50.21 -20.78 -37.70
N SER A 621 -50.69 -22.00 -37.87
CA SER A 621 -51.72 -22.31 -38.88
C SER A 621 -52.39 -23.65 -38.59
N GLY A 622 -53.72 -23.63 -38.51
CA GLY A 622 -54.54 -24.82 -38.32
C GLY A 622 -54.47 -25.81 -39.50
N ALA A 623 -54.87 -27.04 -39.19
CA ALA A 623 -55.10 -28.16 -40.10
C ALA A 623 -53.86 -28.88 -40.65
N ARG A 624 -53.37 -29.89 -39.91
CA ARG A 624 -53.52 -31.33 -40.22
C ARG A 624 -52.57 -32.17 -39.35
N ARG A 625 -53.09 -33.30 -38.87
CA ARG A 625 -52.33 -34.37 -38.19
C ARG A 625 -51.13 -34.81 -39.04
N ALA A 626 -49.93 -34.84 -38.46
CA ALA A 626 -48.83 -35.69 -38.93
C ALA A 626 -48.14 -36.35 -37.73
N ARG A 627 -47.71 -37.59 -37.95
CA ARG A 627 -47.53 -38.68 -36.99
C ARG A 627 -46.25 -38.58 -36.16
N SER A 628 -46.28 -39.32 -35.04
CA SER A 628 -45.16 -39.76 -34.21
C SER A 628 -43.83 -39.92 -34.96
N VAL A 629 -42.75 -39.38 -34.39
CA VAL A 629 -41.39 -39.81 -34.70
C VAL A 629 -40.92 -40.73 -33.59
N SER A 630 -40.54 -41.93 -34.02
CA SER A 630 -40.12 -43.08 -33.23
C SER A 630 -38.83 -42.78 -32.46
N ARG A 631 -38.77 -43.29 -31.22
CA ARG A 631 -37.50 -43.74 -30.61
C ARG A 631 -36.88 -44.75 -31.57
N ASP A 632 -35.59 -44.59 -31.86
CA ASP A 632 -34.62 -45.59 -32.36
C ASP A 632 -33.64 -44.91 -33.33
N ASN A 633 -32.53 -44.40 -32.79
CA ASN A 633 -31.19 -44.56 -33.34
C ASN A 633 -30.17 -43.94 -32.37
N TYR A 634 -29.64 -44.80 -31.49
CA TYR A 634 -28.25 -44.68 -31.09
C TYR A 634 -27.42 -44.93 -32.34
N ASP A 635 -26.75 -43.89 -32.84
CA ASP A 635 -25.49 -43.95 -33.58
C ASP A 635 -25.01 -42.49 -33.68
N ASN A 636 -24.28 -42.07 -32.64
CA ASN A 636 -23.47 -40.85 -32.66
C ASN A 636 -22.27 -41.12 -33.58
N GLU A 637 -22.48 -41.10 -34.90
CA GLU A 637 -21.40 -40.70 -35.79
C GLU A 637 -21.31 -39.17 -35.74
N ILE A 638 -20.41 -38.70 -34.88
CA ILE A 638 -19.80 -37.37 -35.02
C ILE A 638 -19.15 -37.39 -36.41
N SER A 639 -19.91 -36.98 -37.43
CA SER A 639 -19.35 -36.60 -38.71
C SER A 639 -18.37 -35.49 -38.40
N ALA A 640 -17.08 -35.79 -38.55
CA ALA A 640 -16.00 -34.83 -38.46
C ALA A 640 -16.41 -33.57 -39.23
N GLN A 641 -16.77 -32.52 -38.49
CA GLN A 641 -16.90 -31.20 -39.08
C GLN A 641 -15.48 -30.81 -39.45
N SER A 642 -15.13 -31.00 -40.72
CA SER A 642 -13.98 -30.34 -41.30
C SER A 642 -14.23 -28.84 -41.17
N LEU A 643 -13.52 -28.21 -40.23
CA LEU A 643 -13.43 -26.76 -40.13
C LEU A 643 -12.86 -26.24 -41.46
N SER A 644 -13.50 -25.20 -42.02
CA SER A 644 -12.92 -24.50 -43.17
C SER A 644 -11.63 -23.81 -42.74
N ALA A 645 -10.62 -23.76 -43.62
CA ALA A 645 -9.26 -23.28 -43.37
C ALA A 645 -9.12 -21.81 -42.88
N ASP A 646 -10.22 -21.11 -42.59
CA ASP A 646 -10.27 -19.66 -42.33
C ASP A 646 -10.68 -19.29 -40.88
N GLU A 647 -10.96 -20.24 -39.97
CA GLU A 647 -11.12 -19.91 -38.54
C GLU A 647 -9.74 -19.78 -37.89
N LYS A 648 -9.25 -18.54 -37.79
CA LYS A 648 -7.99 -18.23 -37.12
C LYS A 648 -8.12 -18.50 -35.61
N TYR A 649 -7.24 -19.32 -35.06
CA TYR A 649 -7.08 -19.51 -33.62
C TYR A 649 -6.32 -18.32 -33.00
N ALA A 650 -6.64 -17.98 -31.75
CA ALA A 650 -5.92 -16.96 -30.98
C ALA A 650 -5.97 -17.29 -29.49
N ILE A 651 -4.97 -16.82 -28.75
CA ILE A 651 -4.94 -16.82 -27.29
C ILE A 651 -5.34 -15.41 -26.81
N PRO A 652 -6.26 -15.25 -25.85
CA PRO A 652 -6.68 -13.94 -25.35
C PRO A 652 -5.49 -13.10 -24.84
N ASP A 653 -5.52 -11.78 -25.08
CA ASP A 653 -4.45 -10.86 -24.64
C ASP A 653 -4.29 -10.76 -23.11
N SER A 654 -5.27 -11.28 -22.34
CA SER A 654 -5.21 -11.38 -20.87
C SER A 654 -4.34 -12.54 -20.37
N VAL A 655 -4.02 -13.49 -21.25
CA VAL A 655 -3.09 -14.59 -20.97
C VAL A 655 -1.68 -14.09 -21.21
N VAL A 656 -0.82 -14.25 -20.20
CA VAL A 656 0.60 -13.92 -20.29
C VAL A 656 1.38 -15.20 -20.03
N GLU A 657 2.24 -15.59 -20.96
CA GLU A 657 3.15 -16.72 -20.81
C GLU A 657 4.51 -16.34 -21.41
N THR A 658 5.54 -16.33 -20.56
CA THR A 658 6.92 -16.02 -20.96
C THR A 658 7.80 -17.24 -20.72
N MET A 659 8.76 -17.50 -21.60
CA MET A 659 9.83 -18.46 -21.38
C MET A 659 11.17 -17.73 -21.35
N VAL A 660 11.98 -17.93 -20.32
CA VAL A 660 13.25 -17.25 -20.12
C VAL A 660 14.39 -18.25 -20.18
N PHE A 661 15.27 -18.09 -21.17
CA PHE A 661 16.52 -18.83 -21.27
C PHE A 661 17.62 -18.06 -20.56
N HIS A 662 18.37 -18.73 -19.70
CA HIS A 662 19.53 -18.19 -19.02
C HIS A 662 20.79 -18.91 -19.47
N ASP A 663 21.90 -18.20 -19.50
CA ASP A 663 23.19 -18.78 -19.82
C ASP A 663 24.33 -18.04 -19.10
N GLU A 664 25.19 -18.81 -18.42
CA GLU A 664 26.34 -18.32 -17.67
C GLU A 664 27.62 -19.06 -18.07
N MET A 665 28.61 -18.27 -18.47
CA MET A 665 29.94 -18.69 -18.88
C MET A 665 30.97 -18.29 -17.84
N ASN A 666 32.01 -19.11 -17.65
CA ASN A 666 33.14 -18.70 -16.83
C ASN A 666 33.98 -17.60 -17.52
N ARG A 667 34.95 -17.03 -16.79
CA ARG A 667 35.82 -15.92 -17.28
C ARG A 667 36.57 -16.17 -18.60
N TYR A 668 36.67 -17.43 -19.03
CA TYR A 668 37.45 -17.84 -20.21
C TYR A 668 36.62 -17.91 -21.49
N LEU A 669 35.31 -17.75 -21.38
CA LEU A 669 34.38 -17.63 -22.50
C LEU A 669 33.73 -16.24 -22.46
N LYS A 670 33.65 -15.60 -23.62
CA LYS A 670 32.95 -14.32 -23.78
C LYS A 670 31.92 -14.46 -24.89
N PHE A 671 30.64 -14.23 -24.58
CA PHE A 671 29.62 -14.28 -25.61
C PHE A 671 29.79 -13.12 -26.60
N ILE A 672 29.40 -13.35 -27.85
CA ILE A 672 29.46 -12.36 -28.91
C ILE A 672 28.07 -11.73 -29.03
N ASP A 673 27.94 -10.52 -28.49
CA ASP A 673 26.72 -9.72 -28.60
C ASP A 673 26.30 -9.54 -30.08
N GLY A 674 25.01 -9.68 -30.35
CA GLY A 674 24.43 -9.66 -31.69
C GLY A 674 24.45 -11.00 -32.46
N THR A 675 24.90 -12.10 -31.86
CA THR A 675 24.82 -13.45 -32.48
C THR A 675 23.62 -14.27 -32.04
N ILE A 676 22.85 -13.79 -31.05
CA ILE A 676 21.66 -14.46 -30.54
C ILE A 676 20.59 -14.55 -31.64
N ARG A 677 20.07 -15.76 -31.85
CA ARG A 677 18.91 -16.04 -32.69
C ARG A 677 17.95 -16.98 -31.97
N VAL A 678 16.66 -16.73 -32.11
CA VAL A 678 15.60 -17.56 -31.55
C VAL A 678 14.79 -18.16 -32.69
N THR A 679 14.54 -19.47 -32.65
CA THR A 679 13.63 -20.19 -33.56
C THR A 679 12.56 -20.92 -32.76
N ALA A 680 11.36 -21.11 -33.33
CA ALA A 680 10.26 -21.78 -32.64
C ALA A 680 9.39 -22.64 -33.58
N GLY A 681 8.82 -23.69 -33.01
CA GLY A 681 7.88 -24.61 -33.67
C GLY A 681 8.56 -25.65 -34.57
N ARG A 682 7.78 -26.58 -35.09
CA ARG A 682 8.24 -27.69 -35.96
C ARG A 682 8.90 -27.25 -37.26
N ALA A 683 8.63 -26.02 -37.70
CA ALA A 683 9.24 -25.42 -38.89
C ALA A 683 10.51 -24.62 -38.57
N GLU A 684 10.94 -24.57 -37.30
CA GLU A 684 12.09 -23.79 -36.82
C GLU A 684 12.06 -22.34 -37.31
N LYS A 685 10.88 -21.71 -37.29
CA LYS A 685 10.71 -20.34 -37.81
C LYS A 685 11.52 -19.36 -36.97
N GLU A 686 12.29 -18.50 -37.62
CA GLU A 686 13.03 -17.42 -36.95
C GLU A 686 12.06 -16.44 -36.28
N VAL A 687 12.24 -16.24 -34.98
CA VAL A 687 11.46 -15.32 -34.17
C VAL A 687 12.00 -13.90 -34.39
N PRO A 688 11.17 -12.92 -34.79
CA PRO A 688 11.57 -11.51 -34.87
C PRO A 688 12.02 -10.94 -33.53
N SER A 689 13.04 -10.08 -33.54
CA SER A 689 13.62 -9.45 -32.34
C SER A 689 12.66 -8.56 -31.53
N GLY A 690 11.44 -8.30 -32.00
CA GLY A 690 10.39 -7.60 -31.24
C GLY A 690 9.52 -8.51 -30.37
N TYR A 691 9.78 -9.83 -30.39
CA TYR A 691 9.04 -10.86 -29.63
C TYR A 691 9.91 -11.57 -28.58
N TYR A 692 11.17 -11.14 -28.44
CA TYR A 692 12.01 -11.53 -27.31
C TYR A 692 12.90 -10.36 -26.88
N THR A 693 13.33 -10.38 -25.63
CA THR A 693 14.27 -9.39 -25.07
C THR A 693 15.55 -10.10 -24.64
N VAL A 694 16.70 -9.54 -25.00
CA VAL A 694 18.02 -10.01 -24.56
C VAL A 694 18.56 -9.06 -23.50
N THR A 695 18.92 -9.60 -22.33
CA THR A 695 19.57 -8.83 -21.27
C THR A 695 20.91 -9.49 -20.93
N ALA A 696 22.01 -8.77 -21.14
CA ALA A 696 23.35 -9.24 -20.79
C ALA A 696 23.79 -8.72 -19.41
N SER A 697 24.42 -9.58 -18.61
CA SER A 697 25.08 -9.22 -17.35
C SER A 697 26.59 -9.40 -17.51
N GLY A 698 27.28 -8.29 -17.77
CA GLY A 698 28.70 -8.32 -18.13
C GLY A 698 28.94 -8.97 -19.51
N SER A 699 30.10 -9.60 -19.70
CA SER A 699 30.48 -10.22 -20.98
C SER A 699 30.27 -11.73 -21.06
N ASN A 700 29.77 -12.33 -19.98
CA ASN A 700 29.81 -13.79 -19.77
C ASN A 700 28.48 -14.36 -19.27
N ALA A 701 27.44 -13.55 -19.12
CA ALA A 701 26.11 -14.03 -18.76
C ALA A 701 25.04 -13.26 -19.53
N PHE A 702 23.96 -13.93 -19.90
CA PHE A 702 22.79 -13.29 -20.49
C PHE A 702 21.51 -14.06 -20.19
N ARG A 703 20.38 -13.41 -20.42
CA ARG A 703 19.07 -14.07 -20.51
C ARG A 703 18.28 -13.61 -21.73
N VAL A 704 17.43 -14.50 -22.25
CA VAL A 704 16.53 -14.27 -23.40
C VAL A 704 15.10 -14.56 -22.96
N GLU A 705 14.27 -13.53 -22.86
CA GLU A 705 12.84 -13.62 -22.49
C GLU A 705 11.99 -13.66 -23.75
N VAL A 706 11.19 -14.73 -23.96
CA VAL A 706 10.36 -14.94 -25.16
C VAL A 706 8.88 -14.92 -24.82
N ASP A 707 8.09 -14.10 -25.52
CA ASP A 707 6.63 -13.97 -25.34
C ASP A 707 5.87 -14.99 -26.21
N LEU A 708 5.45 -16.10 -25.60
CA LEU A 708 4.88 -17.24 -26.31
C LEU A 708 3.48 -16.95 -26.85
N VAL A 709 2.68 -16.15 -26.15
CA VAL A 709 1.34 -15.73 -26.57
C VAL A 709 1.43 -14.91 -27.85
N LYS A 710 2.41 -14.01 -27.92
CA LYS A 710 2.68 -13.20 -29.11
C LYS A 710 3.19 -14.05 -30.28
N LEU A 711 4.03 -15.06 -30.03
CA LEU A 711 4.42 -16.00 -31.10
C LEU A 711 3.21 -16.73 -31.69
N PHE A 712 2.28 -17.19 -30.86
CA PHE A 712 1.06 -17.88 -31.30
C PHE A 712 0.14 -16.95 -32.08
N ASN A 713 -0.20 -15.79 -31.52
CA ASN A 713 -1.15 -14.85 -32.12
C ASN A 713 -0.65 -14.25 -33.45
N THR A 714 0.67 -14.25 -33.66
CA THR A 714 1.32 -13.82 -34.91
C THR A 714 1.54 -14.96 -35.92
N GLY A 715 1.25 -16.21 -35.54
CA GLY A 715 1.35 -17.39 -36.40
C GLY A 715 2.78 -17.92 -36.60
N ILE A 716 3.70 -17.53 -35.70
CA ILE A 716 5.04 -18.11 -35.67
C ILE A 716 4.93 -19.57 -35.20
N ILE A 717 4.22 -19.79 -34.11
CA ILE A 717 3.81 -21.11 -33.62
C ILE A 717 2.30 -21.28 -33.80
N ASP A 718 1.82 -22.51 -33.94
CA ASP A 718 0.40 -22.86 -34.05
C ASP A 718 -0.09 -23.81 -32.94
N TYR A 719 -1.34 -24.27 -33.05
CA TYR A 719 -1.95 -25.15 -32.04
C TYR A 719 -1.21 -26.48 -31.94
N GLU A 720 -0.88 -27.06 -33.10
CA GLU A 720 -0.08 -28.27 -33.19
C GLU A 720 1.33 -28.06 -32.61
N ASP A 721 1.97 -26.90 -32.83
CA ASP A 721 3.25 -26.55 -32.20
C ASP A 721 3.21 -26.60 -30.68
N LEU A 722 2.09 -26.17 -30.07
CA LEU A 722 1.90 -26.27 -28.63
C LEU A 722 1.56 -27.71 -28.22
N THR A 723 0.62 -28.40 -28.88
CA THR A 723 0.15 -29.72 -28.44
C THR A 723 1.18 -30.83 -28.62
N ASP A 724 2.04 -30.71 -29.63
CA ASP A 724 3.11 -31.65 -29.94
C ASP A 724 4.43 -31.28 -29.24
N GLU A 725 4.44 -30.23 -28.39
CA GLU A 725 5.59 -29.79 -27.60
C GLU A 725 6.84 -29.49 -28.47
N ASN A 726 6.61 -28.89 -29.64
CA ASN A 726 7.64 -28.60 -30.61
C ASN A 726 8.71 -27.63 -30.07
N PRO A 727 9.94 -27.67 -30.60
CA PRO A 727 11.06 -26.99 -29.97
C PRO A 727 10.99 -25.46 -30.10
N ILE A 728 11.53 -24.79 -29.08
CA ILE A 728 11.97 -23.40 -29.10
C ILE A 728 13.46 -23.37 -28.77
N THR A 729 14.25 -22.72 -29.63
CA THR A 729 15.71 -22.83 -29.62
C THR A 729 16.36 -21.46 -29.63
N VAL A 730 17.34 -21.25 -28.74
CA VAL A 730 18.23 -20.08 -28.72
C VAL A 730 19.61 -20.50 -29.19
N THR A 731 20.16 -19.82 -30.19
CA THR A 731 21.55 -20.04 -30.66
C THR A 731 22.38 -18.78 -30.52
N TYR A 732 23.65 -18.92 -30.16
CA TYR A 732 24.58 -17.80 -30.03
C TYR A 732 26.04 -18.27 -30.21
N GLU A 733 26.98 -17.34 -30.39
CA GLU A 733 28.42 -17.62 -30.42
C GLU A 733 29.13 -17.07 -29.18
N ALA A 734 30.13 -17.79 -28.68
CA ALA A 734 31.10 -17.29 -27.71
C ALA A 734 32.54 -17.50 -28.20
N VAL A 735 33.47 -16.67 -27.72
CA VAL A 735 34.89 -16.75 -28.04
C VAL A 735 35.70 -17.14 -26.80
N VAL A 736 36.67 -18.04 -26.98
CA VAL A 736 37.66 -18.36 -25.94
C VAL A 736 38.60 -17.16 -25.77
N THR A 737 38.67 -16.61 -24.57
CA THR A 737 39.44 -15.39 -24.28
C THR A 737 40.95 -15.66 -24.23
N ASP A 738 41.75 -14.59 -24.33
CA ASP A 738 43.20 -14.61 -24.18
C ASP A 738 43.67 -14.84 -22.74
N ASP A 739 42.76 -14.72 -21.76
CA ASP A 739 42.99 -15.04 -20.34
C ASP A 739 43.13 -16.55 -20.07
N ALA A 740 42.67 -17.42 -20.97
CA ALA A 740 42.64 -18.86 -20.75
C ALA A 740 44.03 -19.50 -20.96
N ILE A 741 44.59 -20.17 -19.96
CA ILE A 741 45.91 -20.82 -20.03
C ILE A 741 45.83 -22.36 -20.00
N GLN A 742 46.95 -23.02 -20.30
CA GLN A 742 47.00 -24.48 -20.37
C GLN A 742 46.59 -25.14 -19.06
N GLY A 743 45.54 -25.96 -19.12
CA GLY A 743 44.99 -26.67 -17.97
C GLY A 743 43.71 -26.03 -17.40
N ASP A 744 43.35 -24.82 -17.84
CA ASP A 744 42.09 -24.18 -17.47
C ASP A 744 40.90 -24.92 -18.11
N GLU A 745 39.81 -25.00 -17.35
CA GLU A 745 38.53 -25.58 -17.77
C GLU A 745 37.60 -24.45 -18.23
N LEU A 746 36.97 -24.62 -19.38
CA LEU A 746 35.88 -23.79 -19.87
C LEU A 746 34.57 -24.36 -19.33
N PHE A 747 33.71 -23.50 -18.78
CA PHE A 747 32.39 -23.88 -18.29
C PHE A 747 31.34 -23.01 -18.93
N ASN A 748 30.25 -23.64 -19.35
CA ASN A 748 29.08 -22.95 -19.84
C ASN A 748 27.79 -23.65 -19.36
N GLU A 749 27.00 -22.96 -18.55
CA GLU A 749 25.82 -23.45 -17.85
C GLU A 749 24.56 -22.72 -18.35
N ALA A 750 23.43 -23.41 -18.44
CA ALA A 750 22.17 -22.79 -18.87
C ALA A 750 20.99 -23.40 -18.13
N TRP A 751 19.90 -22.63 -18.03
CA TRP A 751 18.63 -23.10 -17.49
C TRP A 751 17.46 -22.33 -18.11
N VAL A 752 16.25 -22.85 -17.96
CA VAL A 752 15.02 -22.22 -18.47
C VAL A 752 13.97 -22.14 -17.36
N ASN A 753 13.27 -21.00 -17.27
CA ASN A 753 12.12 -20.80 -16.37
C ASN A 753 11.00 -19.99 -17.05
N ASP A 754 9.92 -19.75 -16.32
CA ASP A 754 8.74 -18.99 -16.75
C ASP A 754 8.76 -17.51 -16.29
N GLY A 755 9.85 -17.07 -15.66
CA GLY A 755 10.03 -15.72 -15.13
C GLY A 755 9.59 -15.50 -13.67
N GLU A 756 8.86 -16.42 -13.03
CA GLU A 756 8.41 -16.30 -11.62
C GLU A 756 9.15 -17.23 -10.63
N HIS A 757 9.86 -18.27 -11.09
CA HIS A 757 10.42 -19.33 -10.23
C HIS A 757 11.92 -19.66 -10.47
N ASP A 758 12.56 -20.25 -9.44
CA ASP A 758 13.95 -20.73 -9.45
C ASP A 758 14.11 -22.01 -10.31
N SER A 759 15.29 -22.10 -10.93
CA SER A 759 15.70 -22.91 -12.08
C SER A 759 15.65 -24.44 -11.94
N VAL A 760 15.56 -25.13 -13.09
CA VAL A 760 16.19 -26.44 -13.26
C VAL A 760 17.44 -26.27 -14.11
N GLU A 761 18.60 -26.51 -13.49
CA GLU A 761 19.91 -26.44 -14.12
C GLU A 761 19.98 -27.46 -15.27
N GLY A 762 20.39 -26.99 -16.45
CA GLY A 762 20.76 -27.85 -17.57
C GLY A 762 22.20 -28.37 -17.43
N ASP A 763 22.57 -29.32 -18.28
CA ASP A 763 23.92 -29.90 -18.27
C ASP A 763 24.99 -28.81 -18.48
N VAL A 764 25.98 -28.78 -17.58
CA VAL A 764 27.16 -27.92 -17.71
C VAL A 764 28.10 -28.51 -18.75
N LEU A 765 28.32 -27.79 -19.85
CA LEU A 765 29.30 -28.19 -20.85
C LEU A 765 30.70 -27.74 -20.44
N ASP A 766 31.66 -28.68 -20.40
CA ASP A 766 33.04 -28.40 -20.02
C ASP A 766 34.13 -28.90 -21.00
N LYS A 767 35.30 -28.25 -20.97
CA LYS A 767 36.55 -28.76 -21.60
C LYS A 767 37.80 -28.06 -21.11
N LYS A 768 38.94 -28.77 -21.15
CA LYS A 768 40.27 -28.18 -20.96
C LYS A 768 40.80 -27.49 -22.20
N VAL A 769 41.39 -26.31 -22.02
CA VAL A 769 42.06 -25.57 -23.10
C VAL A 769 43.33 -26.32 -23.56
N PRO A 770 43.38 -26.86 -24.79
CA PRO A 770 44.59 -27.43 -25.41
C PRO A 770 45.73 -26.42 -25.55
N SER A 771 46.95 -26.94 -25.39
CA SER A 771 48.21 -26.19 -25.55
C SER A 771 48.33 -25.59 -26.95
N THR A 772 48.42 -24.27 -27.06
CA THR A 772 48.92 -23.57 -28.23
C THR A 772 50.44 -23.49 -28.12
N GLY A 773 51.14 -24.50 -28.63
CA GLY A 773 52.60 -24.48 -28.70
C GLY A 773 53.10 -23.24 -29.48
N GLY A 774 53.68 -22.26 -28.78
CA GLY A 774 54.30 -21.08 -29.37
C GLY A 774 54.96 -20.16 -28.33
N MET A 775 56.29 -20.04 -28.38
CA MET A 775 57.16 -19.32 -27.44
C MET A 775 56.85 -17.82 -27.25
N GLY A 776 56.82 -17.40 -25.98
CA GLY A 776 57.64 -16.29 -25.48
C GLY A 776 57.00 -14.91 -25.27
N ARG A 777 56.93 -14.45 -24.01
CA ARG A 777 57.89 -13.47 -23.44
C ARG A 777 57.56 -13.13 -21.98
N GLY A 778 58.61 -13.13 -21.14
CA GLY A 778 58.65 -12.57 -19.79
C GLY A 778 58.18 -13.55 -18.73
N MET A 779 58.94 -13.93 -17.70
CA MET A 779 60.12 -13.31 -17.12
C MET A 779 60.85 -14.37 -16.30
N PHE A 780 62.14 -14.54 -16.61
CA PHE A 780 63.10 -15.24 -15.77
C PHE A 780 63.25 -14.49 -14.45
N THR A 781 62.85 -15.12 -13.35
CA THR A 781 63.60 -15.14 -12.08
C THR A 781 63.37 -16.53 -11.47
N GLY A 782 64.32 -17.29 -10.91
CA GLY A 782 65.72 -17.02 -10.65
C GLY A 782 66.61 -18.22 -10.97
N LEU A 783 67.88 -17.88 -11.18
CA LEU A 783 69.01 -18.79 -11.26
C LEU A 783 69.06 -19.71 -10.04
N GLY A 784 69.19 -21.02 -10.27
CA GLY A 784 69.40 -21.99 -9.20
C GLY A 784 69.28 -23.44 -9.64
N LEU A 785 69.92 -23.81 -10.76
CA LEU A 785 70.15 -25.21 -11.08
C LEU A 785 71.00 -25.85 -9.96
N LEU A 786 70.51 -26.98 -9.45
CA LEU A 786 71.31 -28.19 -9.31
C LEU A 786 72.52 -28.11 -8.34
N PHE A 787 72.25 -28.23 -7.04
CA PHE A 787 73.00 -29.17 -6.21
C PHE A 787 72.18 -30.46 -6.15
N MET A 788 72.61 -31.51 -6.85
CA MET A 788 72.00 -32.84 -6.72
C MET A 788 72.45 -33.52 -5.43
N GLY A 789 71.50 -34.19 -4.79
CA GLY A 789 71.70 -35.57 -4.35
C GLY A 789 71.73 -35.79 -2.86
N THR A 790 70.57 -36.13 -2.29
CA THR A 790 70.33 -37.23 -1.33
C THR A 790 68.83 -37.28 -1.11
N ALA A 791 68.14 -38.27 -1.65
CA ALA A 791 67.86 -39.54 -1.00
C ALA A 791 66.70 -39.45 0.01
N ALA A 792 65.68 -40.24 -0.31
CA ALA A 792 64.85 -41.00 0.61
C ALA A 792 63.88 -40.24 1.54
N ALA A 793 62.64 -40.70 1.41
CA ALA A 793 61.66 -40.85 2.46
C ALA A 793 60.84 -39.61 2.86
N ALA A 794 59.53 -39.90 2.87
CA ALA A 794 58.49 -39.26 3.66
C ALA A 794 57.86 -38.00 3.08
N TRP A 795 56.72 -38.19 2.43
CA TRP A 795 55.52 -37.62 3.06
C TRP A 795 54.40 -38.65 3.16
N LYS A 796 54.15 -39.03 4.41
CA LYS A 796 53.02 -39.80 4.88
C LYS A 796 51.70 -39.07 4.56
N ARG A 797 50.74 -39.87 4.10
CA ARG A 797 49.32 -39.90 4.51
C ARG A 797 48.83 -38.81 5.50
N LYS A 798 47.65 -38.32 5.11
CA LYS A 798 46.39 -38.08 5.87
C LYS A 798 46.10 -36.66 6.37
N ARG A 799 45.09 -36.09 5.67
CA ARG A 799 43.72 -35.73 6.12
C ARG A 799 43.51 -34.66 7.21
N SER A 800 42.46 -33.87 6.94
CA SER A 800 41.68 -32.93 7.77
C SER A 800 42.18 -31.48 7.64
N MET A 801 41.35 -30.47 7.37
CA MET A 801 39.89 -30.31 7.35
C MET A 801 39.35 -30.00 5.96
#